data_AF-A0A9X4AKN4-F1
#
_entry.id   AF-A0A9X4AKN4-F1
#
_cell.length_a   1.000
_cell.length_b   1.000
_cell.length_c   1.000
_cell.angle_alpha   90.00
_cell.angle_beta   90.00
_cell.angle_gamma   90.00
#
_symmetry.space_group_name_H-M   'P 1'
#
loop_
_entity.id
_entity.type
_entity.pdbx_description
1 polymer ?
#
loop_
_entity_poly.entity_id
_entity_poly.type
_entity_poly.pdbx_seq_one_letter_code
_entity_poly.pdbx_strand_id
1 'polypeptide(L)'
;MRSFLTKTRTTTIFIFFLLLLETVTVFAEGNNEAANISSLDNPWIQASSDYFKVIDNNADVVINQNGQLVKVAELTRGEVYPIARDYGNWHEIKFGNDSGYVYKANTVPASGDTVKNQNRTYLNTNQYFIAERKAIVYDNTSGKLIPFAMIEEGKRYPIVSDYGNWYRVIIAGRIGYINKNDVNGYFNNESRYFEVTEENLTVFDNRGGSLKEIGTLKKGQVYTRISDYGNWHRIQFGSNYGYVYEDGTIPSFQNSIKSENQTYKNSLSTFITKEDTIVYDNSTSQLTAFFTIKKGTTYPIVSDYGNWYRIIVGGRIGYVQKNNVIEQFTNDTKYFKVTEENLAIFDNRGKGLEQVGTLKAGQVYPRVSDYGNWHRIRFGDHYGYVYKKGTIPDDGNSIKNVSMNHSSIGILKALNNITIYDNTGKDLIPFGVIEQGQNYPVTRDYGNWYEVNISGRYGYVRKSNVEAKVAKNIVNPNQVYTYEQMEKDISELEETYPELITTKIIGQSVDGRNLYAIKVGKGNTEIFFNGAHHAREWLTTNLLMEMIDSYSQSYVMDETIEGYDPRYILNNASIWFVPMVNPDGVSLVQKGAYSAQSPQQVISMNGGSTDFSAWKANIRGVDLNRQYPAGWSTIQNNTGRPSPQNFKGLLPLSEPESKAMYDFTLAHDFKTAVAYHSSGEILYWDYKTSGALQQTSKKIAEMINQKTGYRLIFPGSNPSGGGYTDWFLYGMQKPGFTPEISPAVGPRPVPLSSFGSIWGENKSVGLMLGLEAYQNSNR
;
A
#
# COMPACT_ATOMS: atom_id res chain seq x y z
N MET A 1 -10.90 -41.07 33.99
CA MET A 1 -12.21 -40.93 34.67
C MET A 1 -12.72 -39.52 34.34
N ARG A 2 -14.00 -39.32 33.95
CA ARG A 2 -15.08 -38.62 34.72
C ARG A 2 -14.58 -37.34 35.45
N SER A 3 -15.19 -36.15 35.38
CA SER A 3 -16.52 -35.70 34.91
C SER A 3 -16.56 -34.13 34.86
N PHE A 4 -17.50 -33.35 34.24
CA PHE A 4 -18.72 -33.65 33.47
C PHE A 4 -19.17 -32.49 32.50
N LEU A 5 -20.49 -32.31 32.32
CA LEU A 5 -21.31 -31.36 31.51
C LEU A 5 -21.34 -29.89 32.05
N THR A 6 -21.93 -28.85 31.41
CA THR A 6 -23.08 -28.74 30.44
C THR A 6 -23.00 -27.61 29.39
N LYS A 7 -23.56 -27.87 28.18
CA LYS A 7 -24.38 -27.02 27.23
C LYS A 7 -24.12 -25.49 27.07
N THR A 8 -24.32 -24.85 25.89
CA THR A 8 -25.18 -25.19 24.72
C THR A 8 -24.60 -24.67 23.37
N ARG A 9 -25.02 -25.26 22.24
CA ARG A 9 -24.77 -24.79 20.84
C ARG A 9 -25.95 -23.92 20.34
N THR A 10 -25.88 -22.98 19.38
CA THR A 10 -25.30 -22.92 18.00
C THR A 10 -26.10 -23.71 16.95
N THR A 11 -26.55 -23.03 15.89
CA THR A 11 -27.45 -23.50 14.80
C THR A 11 -26.80 -23.27 13.43
N THR A 12 -26.90 -24.18 12.45
CA THR A 12 -26.68 -23.87 11.01
C THR A 12 -27.06 -25.01 10.00
N ILE A 13 -27.97 -24.68 9.06
CA ILE A 13 -28.09 -25.05 7.61
C ILE A 13 -28.06 -26.54 7.13
N PHE A 14 -29.12 -27.02 6.40
CA PHE A 14 -29.07 -27.42 4.95
C PHE A 14 -30.43 -27.94 4.34
N ILE A 15 -31.03 -27.13 3.44
CA ILE A 15 -31.70 -27.39 2.12
C ILE A 15 -32.51 -28.70 1.80
N PHE A 16 -33.81 -28.51 1.43
CA PHE A 16 -34.71 -29.21 0.45
C PHE A 16 -34.91 -30.77 0.51
N PHE A 17 -35.94 -31.43 -0.06
CA PHE A 17 -36.93 -31.14 -1.14
C PHE A 17 -38.19 -32.08 -1.07
N LEU A 18 -39.30 -31.71 -1.75
CA LEU A 18 -40.39 -32.54 -2.37
C LEU A 18 -41.53 -33.21 -1.53
N LEU A 19 -42.77 -32.79 -1.87
CA LEU A 19 -43.97 -33.59 -2.28
C LEU A 19 -45.15 -34.01 -1.35
N LEU A 20 -46.34 -33.97 -2.02
CA LEU A 20 -47.56 -34.80 -1.96
C LEU A 20 -48.55 -34.77 -0.75
N LEU A 21 -49.67 -34.06 -1.01
CA LEU A 21 -51.09 -34.46 -0.89
C LEU A 21 -51.82 -34.72 0.45
N GLU A 22 -53.05 -34.19 0.47
CA GLU A 22 -54.31 -34.73 1.02
C GLU A 22 -54.32 -35.56 2.32
N THR A 23 -54.97 -35.01 3.36
CA THR A 23 -56.38 -35.36 3.67
C THR A 23 -56.96 -34.43 4.75
N VAL A 24 -58.26 -34.14 4.68
CA VAL A 24 -59.03 -33.52 5.78
C VAL A 24 -60.32 -34.32 5.95
N THR A 25 -60.54 -34.87 7.13
CA THR A 25 -61.73 -35.68 7.44
C THR A 25 -62.70 -34.93 8.36
N VAL A 26 -63.99 -35.12 8.07
CA VAL A 26 -65.16 -34.46 8.66
C VAL A 26 -65.33 -34.75 10.16
N PHE A 27 -65.93 -33.79 10.90
CA PHE A 27 -67.00 -33.90 11.93
C PHE A 27 -66.95 -32.66 12.87
N ALA A 28 -68.05 -32.11 13.41
CA ALA A 28 -69.45 -32.55 13.47
C ALA A 28 -70.48 -31.40 13.28
N GLU A 29 -71.77 -31.69 13.52
CA GLU A 29 -72.99 -30.94 13.15
C GLU A 29 -73.32 -29.73 14.06
N GLY A 30 -74.31 -28.89 13.69
CA GLY A 30 -74.66 -27.69 14.50
C GLY A 30 -75.88 -26.82 14.17
N ASN A 31 -76.76 -27.16 13.21
CA ASN A 31 -78.10 -26.61 12.91
C ASN A 31 -78.41 -25.08 12.89
N ASN A 32 -79.12 -24.68 11.82
CA ASN A 32 -80.03 -23.53 11.65
C ASN A 32 -79.41 -22.10 11.70
N GLU A 33 -79.84 -21.15 10.85
CA GLU A 33 -80.85 -21.16 9.79
C GLU A 33 -80.38 -20.29 8.62
N ALA A 34 -80.49 -20.76 7.37
CA ALA A 34 -80.02 -20.05 6.19
C ALA A 34 -81.11 -19.96 5.12
N ALA A 35 -81.45 -18.74 4.72
CA ALA A 35 -82.44 -18.47 3.67
C ALA A 35 -81.87 -18.79 2.27
N ASN A 36 -81.88 -20.06 1.90
CA ASN A 36 -81.44 -20.52 0.57
C ASN A 36 -82.37 -20.02 -0.54
N ILE A 37 -81.78 -19.40 -1.57
CA ILE A 37 -82.49 -18.94 -2.77
C ILE A 37 -82.57 -20.12 -3.75
N SER A 38 -83.62 -20.94 -3.65
CA SER A 38 -83.79 -22.12 -4.51
C SER A 38 -85.25 -22.41 -4.90
N SER A 39 -85.94 -21.42 -5.47
CA SER A 39 -87.16 -21.62 -6.25
C SER A 39 -87.31 -20.52 -7.31
N LEU A 40 -87.11 -20.87 -8.58
CA LEU A 40 -87.40 -19.99 -9.72
C LEU A 40 -88.83 -20.27 -10.20
N ASP A 41 -89.71 -19.30 -10.07
CA ASP A 41 -90.97 -19.23 -10.81
C ASP A 41 -91.16 -17.82 -11.38
N ASN A 42 -91.81 -17.73 -12.53
CA ASN A 42 -91.81 -16.54 -13.39
C ASN A 42 -93.19 -16.30 -14.01
N PRO A 43 -93.73 -15.07 -13.87
CA PRO A 43 -94.32 -14.43 -15.04
C PRO A 43 -93.91 -12.95 -15.21
N TRP A 44 -93.20 -12.70 -16.32
CA TRP A 44 -93.16 -11.51 -17.21
C TRP A 44 -94.12 -10.35 -16.85
N ILE A 45 -93.81 -9.06 -17.04
CA ILE A 45 -93.11 -8.30 -18.12
C ILE A 45 -92.46 -7.04 -17.43
N GLN A 46 -91.35 -6.38 -17.80
CA GLN A 46 -90.64 -6.11 -19.08
C GLN A 46 -89.12 -5.86 -18.90
N ALA A 47 -88.41 -5.67 -20.03
CA ALA A 47 -87.22 -4.81 -20.22
C ALA A 47 -86.06 -4.88 -19.19
N SER A 48 -85.12 -5.79 -19.43
CA SER A 48 -83.73 -5.60 -18.98
C SER A 48 -83.09 -4.46 -19.78
N SER A 49 -83.04 -3.26 -19.21
CA SER A 49 -82.10 -2.23 -19.68
C SER A 49 -80.69 -2.57 -19.21
N ASP A 50 -79.67 -2.11 -19.92
CA ASP A 50 -78.27 -2.13 -19.45
C ASP A 50 -78.02 -1.13 -18.31
N TYR A 51 -79.03 -0.39 -17.86
CA TYR A 51 -78.93 0.70 -16.89
C TYR A 51 -80.11 0.78 -15.92
N PHE A 52 -79.83 1.10 -14.65
CA PHE A 52 -80.84 1.41 -13.64
C PHE A 52 -80.69 2.82 -13.06
N LYS A 53 -81.80 3.37 -12.57
CA LYS A 53 -81.88 4.60 -11.77
C LYS A 53 -82.29 4.24 -10.34
N VAL A 54 -81.63 4.85 -9.34
CA VAL A 54 -82.01 4.68 -7.92
C VAL A 54 -83.26 5.50 -7.60
N ILE A 55 -84.27 4.91 -6.96
CA ILE A 55 -85.57 5.55 -6.66
C ILE A 55 -85.92 5.67 -5.18
N ASP A 56 -85.43 4.74 -4.35
CA ASP A 56 -85.50 4.81 -2.88
C ASP A 56 -84.56 5.92 -2.36
N ASN A 57 -84.10 5.88 -1.11
CA ASN A 57 -82.91 6.61 -0.65
C ASN A 57 -81.65 6.21 -1.44
N ASN A 58 -80.46 6.51 -0.92
CA ASN A 58 -79.25 5.97 -1.54
C ASN A 58 -79.31 4.43 -1.53
N ALA A 59 -78.96 3.79 -2.65
CA ALA A 59 -78.99 2.34 -2.76
C ALA A 59 -77.67 1.74 -2.28
N ASP A 60 -77.75 0.81 -1.34
CA ASP A 60 -76.59 0.14 -0.76
C ASP A 60 -75.88 -0.73 -1.81
N VAL A 61 -74.55 -0.60 -1.86
CA VAL A 61 -73.65 -1.52 -2.55
C VAL A 61 -73.07 -2.48 -1.52
N VAL A 62 -73.42 -3.76 -1.66
CA VAL A 62 -72.86 -4.85 -0.85
C VAL A 62 -71.89 -5.70 -1.67
N ILE A 63 -70.89 -6.25 -1.01
CA ILE A 63 -70.00 -7.29 -1.56
C ILE A 63 -70.09 -8.55 -0.70
N ASN A 64 -69.89 -9.72 -1.31
CA ASN A 64 -69.81 -10.97 -0.56
C ASN A 64 -68.40 -11.14 0.02
N GLN A 65 -68.27 -11.07 1.34
CA GLN A 65 -67.05 -11.39 2.06
C GLN A 65 -67.30 -12.65 2.90
N ASN A 66 -66.68 -13.77 2.52
CA ASN A 66 -66.75 -15.06 3.22
C ASN A 66 -68.19 -15.57 3.50
N GLY A 67 -69.13 -15.29 2.59
CA GLY A 67 -70.53 -15.70 2.72
C GLY A 67 -71.46 -14.64 3.33
N GLN A 68 -70.93 -13.51 3.82
CA GLN A 68 -71.72 -12.40 4.36
C GLN A 68 -71.76 -11.23 3.38
N LEU A 69 -72.93 -10.59 3.24
CA LEU A 69 -73.11 -9.37 2.46
C LEU A 69 -72.68 -8.16 3.29
N VAL A 70 -71.51 -7.59 2.96
CA VAL A 70 -70.93 -6.45 3.65
C VAL A 70 -71.15 -5.18 2.83
N LYS A 71 -71.80 -4.18 3.43
CA LYS A 71 -71.94 -2.83 2.85
C LYS A 71 -70.57 -2.17 2.69
N VAL A 72 -70.32 -1.61 1.52
CA VAL A 72 -69.05 -0.95 1.16
C VAL A 72 -69.22 0.41 0.48
N ALA A 73 -70.39 0.69 -0.08
CA ALA A 73 -70.72 1.98 -0.66
C ALA A 73 -72.23 2.22 -0.72
N GLU A 74 -72.59 3.44 -1.14
CA GLU A 74 -73.95 3.88 -1.45
C GLU A 74 -73.96 4.55 -2.83
N LEU A 75 -75.02 4.33 -3.60
CA LEU A 75 -75.30 5.02 -4.87
C LEU A 75 -76.38 6.09 -4.64
N THR A 76 -76.12 7.32 -5.06
CA THR A 76 -77.01 8.46 -4.77
C THR A 76 -78.39 8.30 -5.41
N ARG A 77 -79.44 8.63 -4.64
CA ARG A 77 -80.82 8.71 -5.12
C ARG A 77 -80.96 9.55 -6.40
N GLY A 78 -81.68 9.02 -7.39
CA GLY A 78 -82.06 9.74 -8.61
C GLY A 78 -81.00 9.76 -9.71
N GLU A 79 -79.77 9.32 -9.43
CA GLU A 79 -78.71 9.11 -10.41
C GLU A 79 -78.83 7.73 -11.10
N VAL A 80 -78.10 7.56 -12.21
CA VAL A 80 -78.24 6.42 -13.13
C VAL A 80 -76.91 5.70 -13.34
N TYR A 81 -76.93 4.37 -13.45
CA TYR A 81 -75.73 3.52 -13.42
C TYR A 81 -75.83 2.36 -14.41
N PRO A 82 -74.72 1.95 -15.06
CA PRO A 82 -74.64 0.74 -15.85
C PRO A 82 -74.73 -0.52 -14.99
N ILE A 83 -75.45 -1.52 -15.50
CA ILE A 83 -75.48 -2.89 -15.01
C ILE A 83 -74.33 -3.66 -15.66
N ALA A 84 -73.62 -4.48 -14.89
CA ALA A 84 -72.69 -5.47 -15.42
C ALA A 84 -73.40 -6.80 -15.73
N ARG A 85 -74.30 -7.23 -14.84
CA ARG A 85 -75.16 -8.40 -14.99
C ARG A 85 -76.34 -8.35 -14.01
N ASP A 86 -77.37 -9.15 -14.25
CA ASP A 86 -78.50 -9.33 -13.33
C ASP A 86 -78.51 -10.74 -12.71
N TYR A 87 -78.85 -10.84 -11.42
CA TYR A 87 -79.00 -12.09 -10.68
C TYR A 87 -80.23 -12.03 -9.75
N GLY A 88 -81.35 -12.59 -10.19
CA GLY A 88 -82.60 -12.58 -9.42
C GLY A 88 -83.01 -11.15 -9.03
N ASN A 89 -83.06 -10.89 -7.72
CA ASN A 89 -83.41 -9.59 -7.13
C ASN A 89 -82.23 -8.59 -7.04
N TRP A 90 -81.06 -8.89 -7.60
CA TRP A 90 -79.87 -8.04 -7.54
C TRP A 90 -79.37 -7.62 -8.93
N HIS A 91 -78.90 -6.37 -9.04
CA HIS A 91 -78.01 -5.90 -10.09
C HIS A 91 -76.56 -6.11 -9.64
N GLU A 92 -75.71 -6.68 -10.50
CA GLU A 92 -74.25 -6.65 -10.37
C GLU A 92 -73.70 -5.39 -11.04
N ILE A 93 -72.77 -4.71 -10.37
CA ILE A 93 -72.08 -3.50 -10.84
C ILE A 93 -70.58 -3.62 -10.65
N LYS A 94 -69.79 -2.91 -11.46
CA LYS A 94 -68.33 -2.81 -11.25
C LYS A 94 -68.00 -1.93 -10.04
N PHE A 95 -67.36 -2.50 -9.03
CA PHE A 95 -66.98 -1.83 -7.78
C PHE A 95 -65.46 -2.00 -7.53
N GLY A 96 -64.68 -0.97 -7.83
CA GLY A 96 -63.22 -1.05 -7.78
C GLY A 96 -62.71 -2.08 -8.80
N ASN A 97 -61.98 -3.08 -8.31
CA ASN A 97 -61.51 -4.24 -9.10
C ASN A 97 -62.51 -5.41 -9.10
N ASP A 98 -63.56 -5.33 -8.27
CA ASP A 98 -64.45 -6.42 -7.91
C ASP A 98 -65.89 -6.17 -8.41
N SER A 99 -66.78 -7.13 -8.17
CA SER A 99 -68.23 -6.96 -8.34
C SER A 99 -68.87 -6.48 -7.03
N GLY A 100 -69.72 -5.46 -7.12
CA GLY A 100 -70.67 -5.06 -6.07
C GLY A 100 -72.11 -5.36 -6.49
N TYR A 101 -73.00 -5.51 -5.52
CA TYR A 101 -74.41 -5.87 -5.76
C TYR A 101 -75.36 -4.82 -5.16
N VAL A 102 -76.42 -4.50 -5.90
CA VAL A 102 -77.44 -3.49 -5.55
C VAL A 102 -78.84 -4.11 -5.67
N TYR A 103 -79.70 -3.90 -4.68
CA TYR A 103 -81.01 -4.57 -4.63
C TYR A 103 -82.04 -3.90 -5.56
N LYS A 104 -82.70 -4.69 -6.41
CA LYS A 104 -83.60 -4.21 -7.47
C LYS A 104 -84.85 -3.51 -6.98
N ALA A 105 -85.31 -3.77 -5.75
CA ALA A 105 -86.47 -3.08 -5.20
C ALA A 105 -86.22 -1.57 -5.00
N ASN A 106 -84.96 -1.15 -4.97
CA ASN A 106 -84.54 0.23 -4.73
C ASN A 106 -84.29 0.99 -6.06
N THR A 107 -84.54 0.35 -7.21
CA THR A 107 -84.17 0.83 -8.55
C THR A 107 -85.32 0.73 -9.56
N VAL A 108 -85.18 1.41 -10.71
CA VAL A 108 -86.01 1.21 -11.91
C VAL A 108 -85.13 1.18 -13.17
N PRO A 109 -85.54 0.52 -14.27
CA PRO A 109 -84.86 0.61 -15.55
C PRO A 109 -84.75 2.05 -16.06
N ALA A 110 -83.64 2.38 -16.72
CA ALA A 110 -83.36 3.72 -17.25
C ALA A 110 -82.67 3.66 -18.63
N SER A 111 -82.63 4.76 -19.40
CA SER A 111 -81.85 4.80 -20.65
C SER A 111 -80.39 5.17 -20.41
N GLY A 112 -79.48 4.56 -21.17
CA GLY A 112 -78.05 4.87 -21.16
C GLY A 112 -77.74 6.33 -21.51
N ASP A 113 -78.60 7.00 -22.28
CA ASP A 113 -78.46 8.43 -22.65
C ASP A 113 -78.45 9.36 -21.42
N THR A 114 -78.96 8.88 -20.27
CA THR A 114 -79.05 9.65 -19.03
C THR A 114 -77.83 9.46 -18.11
N VAL A 115 -76.88 8.60 -18.48
CA VAL A 115 -75.72 8.26 -17.66
C VAL A 115 -74.54 9.19 -17.93
N LYS A 116 -74.32 10.11 -16.98
CA LYS A 116 -73.13 10.97 -16.93
C LYS A 116 -71.87 10.15 -16.63
N ASN A 117 -70.70 10.74 -16.89
CA ASN A 117 -69.37 10.23 -16.50
C ASN A 117 -69.11 8.72 -16.67
N GLN A 118 -69.76 8.01 -17.61
CA GLN A 118 -69.55 6.57 -17.81
C GLN A 118 -68.09 6.29 -18.20
N ASN A 119 -67.44 5.36 -17.51
CA ASN A 119 -66.06 4.99 -17.81
C ASN A 119 -65.99 4.11 -19.06
N ARG A 120 -65.17 4.53 -20.03
CA ARG A 120 -64.89 3.79 -21.28
C ARG A 120 -63.40 3.64 -21.59
N THR A 121 -62.52 4.22 -20.76
CA THR A 121 -61.09 4.41 -21.08
C THR A 121 -60.13 4.22 -19.91
N TYR A 122 -60.57 4.48 -18.68
CA TYR A 122 -59.70 4.40 -17.51
C TYR A 122 -59.68 2.99 -16.91
N LEU A 123 -58.51 2.61 -16.41
CA LEU A 123 -58.29 1.41 -15.60
C LEU A 123 -57.92 1.84 -14.17
N ASN A 124 -58.14 0.95 -13.21
CA ASN A 124 -57.62 1.14 -11.85
C ASN A 124 -56.10 0.88 -11.84
N THR A 125 -55.39 1.55 -10.93
CA THR A 125 -53.98 1.25 -10.64
C THR A 125 -53.86 0.32 -9.43
N ASN A 126 -52.64 -0.14 -9.15
CA ASN A 126 -52.31 -0.85 -7.92
C ASN A 126 -52.11 0.09 -6.70
N GLN A 127 -52.40 1.39 -6.83
CA GLN A 127 -52.47 2.33 -5.70
C GLN A 127 -53.91 2.39 -5.17
N TYR A 128 -54.03 2.58 -3.85
CA TYR A 128 -55.30 2.53 -3.12
C TYR A 128 -55.35 3.67 -2.10
N PHE A 129 -56.55 4.00 -1.63
CA PHE A 129 -56.74 4.69 -0.36
C PHE A 129 -57.54 3.82 0.62
N ILE A 130 -57.56 4.20 1.89
CA ILE A 130 -58.58 3.79 2.87
C ILE A 130 -59.42 5.02 3.19
N ALA A 131 -60.76 4.89 3.15
CA ALA A 131 -61.64 5.98 3.54
C ALA A 131 -61.59 6.21 5.06
N GLU A 132 -61.12 7.38 5.51
CA GLU A 132 -61.01 7.71 6.96
C GLU A 132 -62.36 8.02 7.60
N ARG A 133 -63.33 8.35 6.75
CA ARG A 133 -64.73 8.65 7.04
C ARG A 133 -65.56 8.16 5.86
N LYS A 134 -66.89 8.17 5.96
CA LYS A 134 -67.76 7.96 4.78
C LYS A 134 -67.48 9.04 3.73
N ALA A 135 -66.85 8.66 2.63
CA ALA A 135 -66.19 9.58 1.71
C ALA A 135 -66.96 9.73 0.39
N ILE A 136 -67.20 10.99 -0.02
CA ILE A 136 -68.14 11.32 -1.11
C ILE A 136 -67.45 11.30 -2.47
N VAL A 137 -68.07 10.64 -3.44
CA VAL A 137 -67.61 10.55 -4.83
C VAL A 137 -68.46 11.44 -5.72
N TYR A 138 -67.81 12.40 -6.36
CA TYR A 138 -68.44 13.45 -7.16
C TYR A 138 -68.27 13.22 -8.67
N ASP A 139 -69.33 13.50 -9.41
CA ASP A 139 -69.31 13.76 -10.86
C ASP A 139 -68.96 15.24 -11.06
N ASN A 140 -68.17 15.54 -12.09
CA ASN A 140 -67.84 16.91 -12.50
C ASN A 140 -68.12 17.17 -14.00
N THR A 141 -68.90 16.30 -14.67
CA THR A 141 -69.25 16.44 -16.11
C THR A 141 -69.95 17.77 -16.41
N SER A 142 -70.65 18.34 -15.42
CA SER A 142 -71.35 19.63 -15.53
C SER A 142 -70.50 20.87 -15.19
N GLY A 143 -69.23 20.71 -14.81
CA GLY A 143 -68.42 21.77 -14.21
C GLY A 143 -68.81 22.13 -12.76
N LYS A 144 -69.77 21.40 -12.18
CA LYS A 144 -70.11 21.40 -10.76
C LYS A 144 -69.94 20.01 -10.18
N LEU A 145 -69.43 19.94 -8.95
CA LEU A 145 -69.32 18.70 -8.19
C LEU A 145 -70.71 18.24 -7.72
N ILE A 146 -71.18 17.11 -8.26
CA ILE A 146 -72.46 16.48 -7.95
C ILE A 146 -72.19 15.12 -7.28
N PRO A 147 -72.59 14.89 -6.01
CA PRO A 147 -72.47 13.57 -5.38
C PRO A 147 -73.25 12.51 -6.17
N PHE A 148 -72.59 11.43 -6.59
CA PHE A 148 -73.26 10.29 -7.24
C PHE A 148 -72.91 8.93 -6.61
N ALA A 149 -71.95 8.86 -5.69
CA ALA A 149 -71.76 7.71 -4.82
C ALA A 149 -71.06 8.14 -3.51
N MET A 150 -71.02 7.25 -2.52
CA MET A 150 -70.19 7.36 -1.32
C MET A 150 -69.54 6.02 -1.03
N ILE A 151 -68.29 6.03 -0.56
CA ILE A 151 -67.57 4.84 -0.08
C ILE A 151 -67.63 4.85 1.45
N GLU A 152 -67.91 3.69 2.05
CA GLU A 152 -68.04 3.58 3.50
C GLU A 152 -66.68 3.73 4.23
N GLU A 153 -66.75 4.09 5.50
CA GLU A 153 -65.58 4.25 6.37
C GLU A 153 -64.79 2.95 6.54
N GLY A 154 -63.46 3.08 6.64
CA GLY A 154 -62.52 1.96 6.76
C GLY A 154 -62.38 1.10 5.50
N LYS A 155 -63.09 1.40 4.41
CA LYS A 155 -63.00 0.61 3.17
C LYS A 155 -61.79 1.04 2.34
N ARG A 156 -61.00 0.06 1.93
CA ARG A 156 -59.91 0.21 0.95
C ARG A 156 -60.49 0.25 -0.46
N TYR A 157 -60.08 1.22 -1.28
CA TYR A 157 -60.57 1.38 -2.66
C TYR A 157 -59.44 1.77 -3.63
N PRO A 158 -59.43 1.26 -4.88
CA PRO A 158 -58.36 1.56 -5.84
C PRO A 158 -58.47 2.97 -6.44
N ILE A 159 -57.30 3.54 -6.76
CA ILE A 159 -57.15 4.85 -7.39
C ILE A 159 -56.87 4.68 -8.90
N VAL A 160 -57.46 5.53 -9.73
CA VAL A 160 -57.22 5.59 -11.18
C VAL A 160 -56.06 6.53 -11.50
N SER A 161 -56.06 7.71 -10.89
CA SER A 161 -55.01 8.71 -11.07
C SER A 161 -55.08 9.78 -9.97
N ASP A 162 -53.93 10.36 -9.63
CA ASP A 162 -53.90 11.64 -8.93
C ASP A 162 -54.58 12.74 -9.76
N TYR A 163 -55.26 13.67 -9.09
CA TYR A 163 -55.89 14.84 -9.70
C TYR A 163 -55.82 16.07 -8.75
N GLY A 164 -54.62 16.33 -8.21
CA GLY A 164 -54.35 17.51 -7.38
C GLY A 164 -54.85 17.29 -5.95
N ASN A 165 -55.91 17.99 -5.54
CA ASN A 165 -56.53 17.81 -4.22
C ASN A 165 -57.53 16.63 -4.19
N TRP A 166 -57.64 15.89 -5.30
CA TRP A 166 -58.61 14.81 -5.49
C TRP A 166 -57.89 13.56 -6.02
N TYR A 167 -58.44 12.38 -5.72
CA TYR A 167 -58.17 11.16 -6.48
C TYR A 167 -59.29 10.93 -7.50
N ARG A 168 -58.93 10.47 -8.69
CA ARG A 168 -59.90 9.91 -9.64
C ARG A 168 -60.14 8.44 -9.30
N VAL A 169 -61.39 8.02 -9.36
CA VAL A 169 -61.86 6.64 -9.10
C VAL A 169 -62.82 6.16 -10.19
N ILE A 170 -63.05 4.85 -10.27
CA ILE A 170 -64.18 4.27 -10.99
C ILE A 170 -65.10 3.60 -9.98
N ILE A 171 -66.39 3.96 -9.95
CA ILE A 171 -67.40 3.36 -9.07
C ILE A 171 -68.71 3.18 -9.84
N ALA A 172 -69.34 2.00 -9.72
CA ALA A 172 -70.53 1.61 -10.49
C ALA A 172 -70.38 1.93 -12.00
N GLY A 173 -69.22 1.62 -12.58
CA GLY A 173 -68.90 1.88 -13.98
C GLY A 173 -68.78 3.36 -14.40
N ARG A 174 -68.80 4.32 -13.47
CA ARG A 174 -68.67 5.78 -13.73
C ARG A 174 -67.39 6.36 -13.12
N ILE A 175 -66.84 7.41 -13.73
CA ILE A 175 -65.58 8.09 -13.36
C ILE A 175 -65.88 9.14 -12.29
N GLY A 176 -65.44 8.90 -11.06
CA GLY A 176 -65.65 9.82 -9.94
C GLY A 176 -64.40 10.55 -9.48
N TYR A 177 -64.60 11.57 -8.67
CA TYR A 177 -63.56 12.31 -7.94
C TYR A 177 -63.86 12.27 -6.43
N ILE A 178 -62.85 11.95 -5.63
CA ILE A 178 -62.94 11.86 -4.16
C ILE A 178 -61.86 12.72 -3.52
N ASN A 179 -62.14 13.41 -2.41
CA ASN A 179 -61.22 14.39 -1.84
C ASN A 179 -60.08 13.71 -1.08
N LYS A 180 -58.85 14.20 -1.21
CA LYS A 180 -57.69 13.68 -0.46
C LYS A 180 -57.80 13.90 1.05
N ASN A 181 -58.66 14.81 1.53
CA ASN A 181 -58.85 15.05 2.95
C ASN A 181 -59.89 14.11 3.62
N ASP A 182 -60.57 13.27 2.83
CA ASP A 182 -61.55 12.29 3.32
C ASP A 182 -60.97 10.85 3.38
N VAL A 183 -59.76 10.64 2.85
CA VAL A 183 -59.16 9.32 2.61
C VAL A 183 -57.64 9.33 2.82
N ASN A 184 -57.07 8.25 3.36
CA ASN A 184 -55.63 8.11 3.59
C ASN A 184 -54.97 7.29 2.48
N GLY A 185 -53.78 7.70 2.03
CA GLY A 185 -53.06 7.07 0.91
C GLY A 185 -52.39 5.76 1.32
N TYR A 186 -52.81 4.62 0.75
CA TYR A 186 -52.36 3.30 1.20
C TYR A 186 -51.02 2.89 0.56
N PHE A 187 -49.95 2.93 1.35
CA PHE A 187 -48.66 2.35 0.96
C PHE A 187 -48.75 0.84 0.78
N ASN A 188 -48.08 0.33 -0.25
CA ASN A 188 -47.98 -1.09 -0.53
C ASN A 188 -46.59 -1.46 -1.09
N ASN A 189 -46.37 -2.73 -1.39
CA ASN A 189 -45.05 -3.23 -1.82
C ASN A 189 -44.57 -2.65 -3.16
N GLU A 190 -45.46 -2.05 -3.97
CA GLU A 190 -45.15 -1.41 -5.25
C GLU A 190 -44.92 0.11 -5.13
N SER A 191 -45.24 0.73 -3.98
CA SER A 191 -45.11 2.18 -3.75
C SER A 191 -43.63 2.61 -3.62
N ARG A 192 -42.89 2.63 -4.74
CA ARG A 192 -41.44 2.88 -4.82
C ARG A 192 -41.01 4.26 -4.31
N TYR A 193 -41.93 5.22 -4.21
CA TYR A 193 -41.65 6.57 -3.75
C TYR A 193 -42.76 7.13 -2.86
N PHE A 194 -42.39 8.07 -1.99
CA PHE A 194 -43.30 8.86 -1.17
C PHE A 194 -43.05 10.35 -1.36
N GLU A 195 -44.10 11.16 -1.23
CA GLU A 195 -44.04 12.61 -1.11
C GLU A 195 -44.20 13.03 0.35
N VAL A 196 -43.44 14.03 0.79
CA VAL A 196 -43.45 14.51 2.18
C VAL A 196 -44.51 15.60 2.37
N THR A 197 -45.44 15.38 3.32
CA THR A 197 -46.54 16.30 3.63
C THR A 197 -46.18 17.32 4.73
N GLU A 198 -45.17 17.04 5.56
CA GLU A 198 -44.75 17.89 6.68
C GLU A 198 -43.55 18.80 6.37
N GLU A 199 -43.43 19.90 7.09
CA GLU A 199 -42.24 20.75 7.03
C GLU A 199 -41.11 20.19 7.88
N ASN A 200 -39.94 19.99 7.25
CA ASN A 200 -38.72 19.48 7.91
C ASN A 200 -38.88 18.08 8.54
N LEU A 201 -39.69 17.19 7.95
CA LEU A 201 -39.91 15.82 8.42
C LEU A 201 -38.59 15.11 8.77
N THR A 202 -38.49 14.61 10.00
CA THR A 202 -37.22 14.18 10.59
C THR A 202 -36.76 12.81 10.08
N VAL A 203 -35.45 12.69 9.84
CA VAL A 203 -34.77 11.46 9.48
C VAL A 203 -33.91 10.99 10.66
N PHE A 204 -34.09 9.73 11.07
CA PHE A 204 -33.41 9.13 12.20
C PHE A 204 -32.41 8.04 11.80
N ASP A 205 -31.39 7.85 12.61
CA ASP A 205 -30.52 6.67 12.67
C ASP A 205 -30.88 5.84 13.90
N ASN A 206 -30.93 4.51 13.77
CA ASN A 206 -31.23 3.57 14.85
C ASN A 206 -30.05 2.66 15.23
N ARG A 207 -28.89 2.76 14.55
CA ARG A 207 -27.75 1.84 14.71
C ARG A 207 -27.12 1.86 16.10
N GLY A 208 -27.36 2.92 16.88
CA GLY A 208 -26.93 3.04 18.28
C GLY A 208 -27.93 2.50 19.31
N GLY A 209 -29.00 1.82 18.89
CA GLY A 209 -30.06 1.32 19.78
C GLY A 209 -31.06 2.37 20.27
N SER A 210 -30.80 3.65 20.01
CA SER A 210 -31.72 4.78 20.22
C SER A 210 -31.88 5.55 18.91
N LEU A 211 -33.06 6.15 18.70
CA LEU A 211 -33.31 7.02 17.54
C LEU A 211 -32.54 8.33 17.71
N LYS A 212 -31.63 8.62 16.77
CA LYS A 212 -30.87 9.88 16.69
C LYS A 212 -31.25 10.65 15.44
N GLU A 213 -31.61 11.93 15.56
CA GLU A 213 -31.76 12.84 14.43
C GLU A 213 -30.45 12.94 13.62
N ILE A 214 -30.53 12.68 12.31
CA ILE A 214 -29.41 12.81 11.36
C ILE A 214 -29.70 13.77 10.21
N GLY A 215 -30.95 14.19 10.04
CA GLY A 215 -31.35 15.18 9.05
C GLY A 215 -32.85 15.38 8.93
N THR A 216 -33.27 16.17 7.93
CA THR A 216 -34.68 16.46 7.62
C THR A 216 -34.95 16.39 6.12
N LEU A 217 -36.10 15.84 5.74
CA LEU A 217 -36.69 15.99 4.41
C LEU A 217 -37.40 17.35 4.28
N LYS A 218 -37.75 17.80 3.07
CA LYS A 218 -38.51 19.04 2.84
C LYS A 218 -39.89 18.74 2.26
N LYS A 219 -40.88 19.56 2.60
CA LYS A 219 -42.27 19.40 2.15
C LYS A 219 -42.38 19.44 0.62
N GLY A 220 -43.29 18.64 0.05
CA GLY A 220 -43.55 18.56 -1.39
C GLY A 220 -42.38 18.00 -2.21
N GLN A 221 -41.36 17.43 -1.55
CA GLN A 221 -40.31 16.67 -2.20
C GLN A 221 -40.65 15.18 -2.19
N VAL A 222 -40.23 14.49 -3.25
CA VAL A 222 -40.41 13.06 -3.44
C VAL A 222 -39.07 12.34 -3.26
N TYR A 223 -39.09 11.15 -2.64
CA TYR A 223 -37.91 10.35 -2.27
C TYR A 223 -38.11 8.86 -2.57
N THR A 224 -37.02 8.12 -2.72
CA THR A 224 -37.09 6.66 -2.93
C THR A 224 -37.31 5.91 -1.61
N ARG A 225 -38.38 5.12 -1.55
CA ARG A 225 -38.64 4.14 -0.49
C ARG A 225 -37.88 2.86 -0.80
N ILE A 226 -37.00 2.42 0.09
CA ILE A 226 -36.19 1.19 -0.10
C ILE A 226 -36.93 -0.03 0.48
N SER A 227 -37.52 0.14 1.66
CA SER A 227 -38.44 -0.79 2.33
C SER A 227 -39.08 -0.06 3.51
N ASP A 228 -39.92 -0.76 4.28
CA ASP A 228 -40.41 -0.25 5.57
C ASP A 228 -39.71 -0.93 6.76
N TYR A 229 -40.08 -0.47 7.96
CA TYR A 229 -39.76 -1.07 9.26
C TYR A 229 -40.90 -0.76 10.25
N GLY A 230 -42.03 -1.46 10.11
CA GLY A 230 -43.31 -0.97 10.67
C GLY A 230 -43.74 0.31 9.96
N ASN A 231 -44.34 1.26 10.68
CA ASN A 231 -44.82 2.56 10.18
C ASN A 231 -43.67 3.56 9.85
N TRP A 232 -42.54 3.05 9.34
CA TRP A 232 -41.33 3.81 9.05
C TRP A 232 -40.79 3.44 7.68
N HIS A 233 -40.69 4.41 6.77
CA HIS A 233 -39.96 4.23 5.53
C HIS A 233 -38.45 4.24 5.78
N ARG A 234 -37.74 3.33 5.13
CA ARG A 234 -36.28 3.24 5.11
C ARG A 234 -35.76 3.85 3.81
N ILE A 235 -34.88 4.85 3.93
CA ILE A 235 -34.30 5.62 2.82
C ILE A 235 -32.77 5.54 2.79
N GLN A 236 -32.14 5.86 1.66
CA GLN A 236 -30.67 5.88 1.56
C GLN A 236 -30.09 7.06 2.36
N PHE A 237 -29.14 6.79 3.26
CA PHE A 237 -28.39 7.81 3.99
C PHE A 237 -26.89 7.46 4.03
N GLY A 238 -26.10 8.11 3.17
CA GLY A 238 -24.71 7.77 2.93
C GLY A 238 -24.59 6.33 2.44
N SER A 239 -23.75 5.53 3.10
CA SER A 239 -23.64 4.08 2.87
C SER A 239 -24.55 3.24 3.80
N ASN A 240 -25.53 3.87 4.45
CA ASN A 240 -26.43 3.27 5.44
C ASN A 240 -27.88 3.65 5.12
N TYR A 241 -28.78 3.43 6.07
CA TYR A 241 -30.19 3.81 5.99
C TYR A 241 -30.54 4.91 6.98
N GLY A 242 -31.44 5.81 6.57
CA GLY A 242 -32.21 6.67 7.47
C GLY A 242 -33.65 6.16 7.58
N TYR A 243 -34.32 6.46 8.68
CA TYR A 243 -35.70 6.07 8.97
C TYR A 243 -36.59 7.32 9.08
N VAL A 244 -37.76 7.26 8.47
CA VAL A 244 -38.70 8.39 8.32
C VAL A 244 -40.10 7.88 8.65
N TYR A 245 -40.86 8.60 9.48
CA TYR A 245 -42.19 8.15 9.90
C TYR A 245 -43.21 8.31 8.77
N GLU A 246 -44.04 7.29 8.56
CA GLU A 246 -44.97 7.19 7.41
C GLU A 246 -46.09 8.24 7.43
N ASP A 247 -46.56 8.61 8.62
CA ASP A 247 -47.63 9.59 8.88
C ASP A 247 -47.36 10.99 8.29
N GLY A 248 -46.08 11.36 8.16
CA GLY A 248 -45.64 12.61 7.52
C GLY A 248 -45.52 12.56 5.99
N THR A 249 -46.09 11.53 5.35
CA THR A 249 -45.90 11.25 3.91
C THR A 249 -47.17 10.72 3.23
N ILE A 250 -47.15 10.67 1.89
CA ILE A 250 -48.17 9.97 1.08
C ILE A 250 -47.52 9.18 -0.07
N PRO A 251 -48.16 8.10 -0.58
CA PRO A 251 -47.68 7.39 -1.75
C PRO A 251 -47.62 8.30 -2.98
N SER A 252 -46.52 8.26 -3.73
CA SER A 252 -46.39 9.04 -4.95
C SER A 252 -46.76 8.22 -6.20
N PHE A 253 -47.42 8.87 -7.16
CA PHE A 253 -47.79 8.30 -8.47
C PHE A 253 -46.69 8.47 -9.54
N GLN A 254 -45.54 9.04 -9.17
CA GLN A 254 -44.43 9.27 -10.09
C GLN A 254 -43.70 7.96 -10.41
N ASN A 255 -43.40 7.70 -11.68
CA ASN A 255 -42.61 6.52 -12.09
C ASN A 255 -41.10 6.72 -11.90
N SER A 256 -40.63 7.97 -11.83
CA SER A 256 -39.24 8.38 -11.59
C SER A 256 -39.20 9.75 -10.91
N ILE A 257 -38.13 10.04 -10.16
CA ILE A 257 -38.01 11.28 -9.37
C ILE A 257 -36.82 12.15 -9.82
N LYS A 258 -36.87 13.45 -9.51
CA LYS A 258 -35.78 14.39 -9.84
C LYS A 258 -34.46 13.96 -9.20
N SER A 259 -33.40 13.93 -10.02
CA SER A 259 -32.05 13.54 -9.62
C SER A 259 -31.95 12.16 -8.96
N GLU A 260 -32.83 11.20 -9.28
CA GLU A 260 -32.73 9.80 -8.81
C GLU A 260 -31.34 9.21 -9.14
N ASN A 261 -30.68 8.62 -8.13
CA ASN A 261 -29.36 8.01 -8.33
C ASN A 261 -29.46 6.60 -8.90
N GLN A 262 -29.06 6.44 -10.16
CA GLN A 262 -29.00 5.13 -10.84
C GLN A 262 -27.58 4.58 -11.01
N THR A 263 -26.54 5.40 -10.86
CA THR A 263 -25.16 5.07 -11.31
C THR A 263 -24.06 5.42 -10.33
N TYR A 264 -24.20 6.48 -9.53
CA TYR A 264 -23.15 6.93 -8.62
C TYR A 264 -23.05 6.03 -7.40
N LYS A 265 -21.83 5.94 -6.86
CA LYS A 265 -21.49 5.23 -5.63
C LYS A 265 -20.74 6.16 -4.69
N ASN A 266 -20.83 5.90 -3.39
CA ASN A 266 -20.02 6.59 -2.39
C ASN A 266 -18.55 6.21 -2.55
N SER A 267 -17.66 7.18 -2.39
CA SER A 267 -16.22 6.95 -2.25
C SER A 267 -15.85 6.61 -0.79
N LEU A 268 -14.56 6.39 -0.54
CA LEU A 268 -14.02 6.26 0.82
C LEU A 268 -13.77 7.62 1.49
N SER A 269 -13.74 8.73 0.74
CA SER A 269 -13.64 10.07 1.33
C SER A 269 -14.95 10.45 2.02
N THR A 270 -14.85 11.11 3.17
CA THR A 270 -16.01 11.59 3.93
C THR A 270 -15.77 13.02 4.40
N PHE A 271 -16.84 13.77 4.67
CA PHE A 271 -16.78 15.04 5.39
C PHE A 271 -17.56 14.97 6.69
N ILE A 272 -17.30 15.88 7.63
CA ILE A 272 -18.18 16.18 8.76
C ILE A 272 -18.80 17.57 8.59
N THR A 273 -20.10 17.70 8.89
CA THR A 273 -20.85 18.97 8.80
C THR A 273 -20.50 19.92 9.96
N LYS A 274 -20.20 21.20 9.66
CA LYS A 274 -19.91 22.22 10.68
C LYS A 274 -21.18 22.79 11.34
N GLU A 275 -22.29 22.69 10.63
CA GLU A 275 -23.62 23.21 10.96
C GLU A 275 -24.71 22.35 10.28
N ASP A 276 -25.99 22.63 10.51
CA ASP A 276 -27.09 21.94 9.83
C ASP A 276 -27.05 22.31 8.33
N THR A 277 -26.58 21.35 7.52
CA THR A 277 -26.06 21.60 6.18
C THR A 277 -27.10 21.22 5.13
N ILE A 278 -27.56 22.21 4.34
CA ILE A 278 -28.56 22.01 3.28
C ILE A 278 -27.93 21.25 2.10
N VAL A 279 -28.68 20.30 1.56
CA VAL A 279 -28.38 19.58 0.32
C VAL A 279 -29.30 20.10 -0.78
N TYR A 280 -28.70 20.50 -1.90
CA TYR A 280 -29.40 21.06 -3.04
C TYR A 280 -29.47 20.08 -4.20
N ASP A 281 -30.61 20.08 -4.89
CA ASP A 281 -30.82 19.49 -6.20
C ASP A 281 -30.52 20.56 -7.27
N ASN A 282 -29.80 20.19 -8.32
CA ASN A 282 -29.45 21.07 -9.44
C ASN A 282 -30.06 20.63 -10.78
N SER A 283 -31.12 19.79 -10.76
CA SER A 283 -31.83 19.36 -11.98
C SER A 283 -32.62 20.48 -12.70
N THR A 284 -32.53 21.73 -12.23
CA THR A 284 -33.18 22.90 -12.82
C THR A 284 -32.25 24.11 -12.74
N SER A 285 -32.60 25.22 -13.40
CA SER A 285 -31.84 26.48 -13.32
C SER A 285 -31.79 27.12 -11.92
N GLN A 286 -32.58 26.64 -10.96
CA GLN A 286 -32.55 27.06 -9.56
C GLN A 286 -32.16 25.90 -8.64
N LEU A 287 -31.24 26.15 -7.71
CA LEU A 287 -30.85 25.19 -6.68
C LEU A 287 -32.00 24.97 -5.70
N THR A 288 -32.58 23.76 -5.73
CA THR A 288 -33.74 23.41 -4.91
C THR A 288 -33.27 22.66 -3.66
N ALA A 289 -33.48 23.24 -2.48
CA ALA A 289 -33.19 22.55 -1.22
C ALA A 289 -34.14 21.36 -1.03
N PHE A 290 -33.60 20.15 -0.85
CA PHE A 290 -34.42 18.93 -0.69
C PHE A 290 -34.02 18.06 0.51
N PHE A 291 -32.87 18.28 1.12
CA PHE A 291 -32.47 17.58 2.35
C PHE A 291 -31.68 18.54 3.25
N THR A 292 -31.56 18.23 4.54
CA THR A 292 -30.63 18.91 5.45
C THR A 292 -29.97 17.86 6.33
N ILE A 293 -28.63 17.81 6.34
CA ILE A 293 -27.82 16.89 7.15
C ILE A 293 -27.47 17.59 8.46
N LYS A 294 -27.69 16.94 9.61
CA LYS A 294 -27.46 17.55 10.93
C LYS A 294 -25.99 17.89 11.17
N LYS A 295 -25.71 18.97 11.91
CA LYS A 295 -24.37 19.33 12.41
C LYS A 295 -23.65 18.14 13.07
N GLY A 296 -22.34 18.02 12.83
CA GLY A 296 -21.52 16.96 13.41
C GLY A 296 -21.78 15.57 12.83
N THR A 297 -22.43 15.47 11.67
CA THR A 297 -22.68 14.20 10.97
C THR A 297 -21.59 13.95 9.95
N THR A 298 -20.91 12.80 10.06
CA THR A 298 -19.97 12.32 9.05
C THR A 298 -20.74 11.70 7.88
N TYR A 299 -20.43 12.13 6.65
CA TYR A 299 -21.14 11.74 5.43
C TYR A 299 -20.16 11.43 4.28
N PRO A 300 -20.39 10.37 3.47
CA PRO A 300 -19.50 10.04 2.36
C PRO A 300 -19.66 10.97 1.16
N ILE A 301 -18.53 11.25 0.50
CA ILE A 301 -18.45 12.01 -0.74
C ILE A 301 -18.60 11.05 -1.92
N VAL A 302 -19.33 11.45 -2.96
CA VAL A 302 -19.37 10.74 -4.26
C VAL A 302 -18.27 11.24 -5.17
N SER A 303 -18.18 12.56 -5.35
CA SER A 303 -17.12 13.21 -6.12
C SER A 303 -16.94 14.66 -5.68
N ASP A 304 -15.77 15.20 -6.00
CA ASP A 304 -15.58 16.65 -6.06
C ASP A 304 -16.52 17.27 -7.12
N TYR A 305 -16.90 18.53 -6.91
CA TYR A 305 -17.62 19.36 -7.86
C TYR A 305 -17.30 20.86 -7.66
N GLY A 306 -16.01 21.19 -7.58
CA GLY A 306 -15.52 22.57 -7.50
C GLY A 306 -15.69 23.17 -6.11
N ASN A 307 -16.64 24.09 -5.94
CA ASN A 307 -17.00 24.64 -4.62
C ASN A 307 -17.96 23.75 -3.83
N TRP A 308 -18.34 22.59 -4.40
CA TRP A 308 -19.32 21.65 -3.85
C TRP A 308 -18.74 20.24 -3.78
N TYR A 309 -19.29 19.40 -2.89
CA TYR A 309 -19.20 17.95 -2.99
C TYR A 309 -20.53 17.40 -3.54
N ARG A 310 -20.45 16.42 -4.43
CA ARG A 310 -21.60 15.58 -4.79
C ARG A 310 -21.78 14.48 -3.75
N ILE A 311 -23.02 14.18 -3.38
CA ILE A 311 -23.42 13.11 -2.46
C ILE A 311 -24.66 12.36 -2.98
N ILE A 312 -25.00 11.23 -2.35
CA ILE A 312 -26.27 10.52 -2.52
C ILE A 312 -27.05 10.59 -1.20
N VAL A 313 -28.32 11.00 -1.21
CA VAL A 313 -29.22 11.05 -0.04
C VAL A 313 -30.68 10.88 -0.46
N GLY A 314 -31.48 10.11 0.29
CA GLY A 314 -32.90 9.88 0.00
C GLY A 314 -33.18 9.19 -1.34
N GLY A 315 -32.19 8.47 -1.88
CA GLY A 315 -32.21 7.89 -3.23
C GLY A 315 -31.84 8.86 -4.36
N ARG A 316 -31.56 10.14 -4.04
CA ARG A 316 -31.27 11.21 -5.00
C ARG A 316 -29.80 11.66 -4.93
N ILE A 317 -29.30 12.20 -6.04
CA ILE A 317 -28.03 12.91 -6.14
C ILE A 317 -28.24 14.32 -5.57
N GLY A 318 -27.34 14.77 -4.71
CA GLY A 318 -27.39 16.10 -4.10
C GLY A 318 -26.03 16.76 -3.98
N TYR A 319 -26.02 18.07 -3.75
CA TYR A 319 -24.82 18.89 -3.68
C TYR A 319 -24.75 19.66 -2.36
N VAL A 320 -23.57 19.67 -1.75
CA VAL A 320 -23.26 20.32 -0.46
C VAL A 320 -22.08 21.26 -0.66
N GLN A 321 -22.15 22.49 -0.11
CA GLN A 321 -21.05 23.44 -0.21
C GLN A 321 -19.85 22.99 0.63
N LYS A 322 -18.63 23.03 0.05
CA LYS A 322 -17.39 22.73 0.79
C LYS A 322 -17.21 23.63 2.01
N ASN A 323 -17.65 24.89 1.91
CA ASN A 323 -17.55 25.88 2.97
C ASN A 323 -18.37 25.54 4.24
N ASN A 324 -19.29 24.56 4.20
CA ASN A 324 -20.15 24.20 5.34
C ASN A 324 -19.68 22.90 6.02
N VAL A 325 -18.62 22.25 5.50
CA VAL A 325 -18.12 20.95 5.97
C VAL A 325 -16.61 20.96 6.21
N ILE A 326 -16.05 19.84 6.67
CA ILE A 326 -14.60 19.59 6.79
C ILE A 326 -14.34 18.17 6.28
N GLU A 327 -13.50 17.99 5.26
CA GLU A 327 -13.12 16.65 4.77
C GLU A 327 -12.31 15.89 5.84
N GLN A 328 -12.45 14.57 5.90
CA GLN A 328 -11.89 13.73 6.96
C GLN A 328 -10.90 12.72 6.39
N PHE A 329 -9.76 12.60 7.07
CA PHE A 329 -8.81 11.51 6.82
C PHE A 329 -9.44 10.15 7.18
N THR A 330 -9.22 9.16 6.33
CA THR A 330 -9.54 7.75 6.60
C THR A 330 -8.26 6.93 6.66
N ASN A 331 -8.37 5.64 6.97
CA ASN A 331 -7.21 4.73 6.93
C ASN A 331 -6.58 4.71 5.53
N ASP A 332 -7.43 4.71 4.49
CA ASP A 332 -7.05 4.59 3.07
C ASP A 332 -6.50 5.88 2.44
N THR A 333 -6.55 7.03 3.12
CA THR A 333 -6.03 8.31 2.59
C THR A 333 -4.50 8.27 2.44
N LYS A 334 -3.99 8.11 1.20
CA LYS A 334 -2.55 7.93 0.95
C LYS A 334 -1.73 9.23 0.92
N TYR A 335 -2.37 10.38 0.78
CA TYR A 335 -1.70 11.68 0.69
C TYR A 335 -2.41 12.75 1.51
N PHE A 336 -1.66 13.76 1.93
CA PHE A 336 -2.20 14.97 2.54
C PHE A 336 -1.57 16.21 1.92
N LYS A 337 -2.36 17.28 1.88
CA LYS A 337 -1.91 18.62 1.53
C LYS A 337 -1.72 19.45 2.80
N VAL A 338 -0.60 20.16 2.91
CA VAL A 338 -0.31 21.03 4.06
C VAL A 338 -1.01 22.38 3.86
N THR A 339 -1.67 22.88 4.91
CA THR A 339 -2.42 24.15 4.91
C THR A 339 -1.79 25.25 5.75
N GLU A 340 -0.78 24.93 6.56
CA GLU A 340 -0.06 25.86 7.45
C GLU A 340 1.41 25.99 7.01
N GLU A 341 1.99 27.20 7.03
CA GLU A 341 3.40 27.38 6.61
C GLU A 341 4.39 26.89 7.67
N ASN A 342 5.48 26.26 7.20
CA ASN A 342 6.49 25.62 8.04
C ASN A 342 5.92 24.60 9.04
N LEU A 343 4.92 23.80 8.63
CA LEU A 343 4.31 22.78 9.49
C LEU A 343 5.36 21.76 9.97
N ALA A 344 5.56 21.70 11.29
CA ALA A 344 6.63 20.95 11.92
C ALA A 344 6.57 19.43 11.71
N ILE A 345 7.75 18.83 11.58
CA ILE A 345 8.01 17.39 11.58
C ILE A 345 8.72 17.07 12.89
N PHE A 346 8.20 16.10 13.65
CA PHE A 346 8.81 15.63 14.89
C PHE A 346 9.38 14.22 14.75
N ASP A 347 10.47 13.94 15.45
CA ASP A 347 10.95 12.61 15.79
C ASP A 347 10.54 12.26 17.24
N ASN A 348 10.33 10.98 17.53
CA ASN A 348 9.98 10.45 18.85
C ASN A 348 10.94 9.36 19.37
N ARG A 349 12.09 9.16 18.71
CA ARG A 349 13.16 8.24 19.16
C ARG A 349 13.98 8.79 20.34
N GLY A 350 13.94 10.11 20.57
CA GLY A 350 14.63 10.81 21.65
C GLY A 350 13.94 10.68 23.02
N LYS A 351 14.24 11.60 23.94
CA LYS A 351 13.60 11.65 25.28
C LYS A 351 12.27 12.44 25.28
N GLY A 352 11.79 12.84 24.12
CA GLY A 352 10.55 13.59 23.91
C GLY A 352 10.21 13.68 22.42
N LEU A 353 9.32 14.61 22.07
CA LEU A 353 9.11 15.00 20.68
C LEU A 353 10.10 16.12 20.33
N GLU A 354 11.03 15.82 19.44
CA GLU A 354 12.07 16.75 18.99
C GLU A 354 11.75 17.19 17.55
N GLN A 355 11.81 18.49 17.27
CA GLN A 355 11.60 19.00 15.91
C GLN A 355 12.85 18.70 15.06
N VAL A 356 12.63 18.19 13.86
CA VAL A 356 13.69 17.74 12.94
C VAL A 356 13.61 18.37 11.54
N GLY A 357 12.48 19.02 11.24
CA GLY A 357 12.22 19.64 9.94
C GLY A 357 10.85 20.30 9.87
N THR A 358 10.54 20.86 8.71
CA THR A 358 9.21 21.45 8.42
C THR A 358 8.76 21.15 6.99
N LEU A 359 7.45 21.07 6.78
CA LEU A 359 6.79 21.02 5.48
C LEU A 359 6.27 22.41 5.06
N LYS A 360 6.02 22.61 3.76
CA LYS A 360 5.59 23.90 3.20
C LYS A 360 4.11 23.93 2.85
N ALA A 361 3.46 25.08 2.99
CA ALA A 361 2.04 25.21 2.67
C ALA A 361 1.76 24.96 1.18
N GLY A 362 0.56 24.43 0.89
CA GLY A 362 0.11 24.12 -0.47
C GLY A 362 0.77 22.89 -1.12
N GLN A 363 1.85 22.36 -0.55
CA GLN A 363 2.50 21.14 -0.99
C GLN A 363 1.76 19.89 -0.53
N VAL A 364 1.90 18.80 -1.31
CA VAL A 364 1.29 17.50 -1.06
C VAL A 364 2.36 16.46 -0.73
N TYR A 365 2.02 15.50 0.13
CA TYR A 365 2.97 14.57 0.73
C TYR A 365 2.36 13.16 0.92
N PRO A 366 3.11 12.09 0.64
CA PRO A 366 2.77 10.72 1.04
C PRO A 366 2.59 10.54 2.56
N ARG A 367 1.50 9.86 2.93
CA ARG A 367 1.20 9.38 4.29
C ARG A 367 1.51 7.89 4.39
N VAL A 368 2.19 7.47 5.46
CA VAL A 368 2.43 6.05 5.75
C VAL A 368 1.26 5.46 6.54
N SER A 369 0.85 6.12 7.62
CA SER A 369 -0.31 5.74 8.43
C SER A 369 -0.75 6.88 9.35
N ASP A 370 -1.79 6.63 10.14
CA ASP A 370 -2.06 7.42 11.34
C ASP A 370 -1.08 7.12 12.48
N TYR A 371 -0.99 8.09 13.40
CA TYR A 371 -0.49 7.95 14.76
C TYR A 371 -1.35 8.87 15.66
N GLY A 372 -2.59 8.46 15.94
CA GLY A 372 -3.59 9.28 16.64
C GLY A 372 -3.93 10.57 15.87
N ASN A 373 -3.66 11.73 16.46
CA ASN A 373 -3.86 13.04 15.84
C ASN A 373 -2.72 13.47 14.89
N TRP A 374 -1.74 12.59 14.65
CA TRP A 374 -0.61 12.82 13.75
C TRP A 374 -0.69 11.92 12.51
N HIS A 375 -0.17 12.41 11.39
CA HIS A 375 0.28 11.58 10.28
C HIS A 375 1.65 11.01 10.61
N ARG A 376 1.86 9.73 10.35
CA ARG A 376 3.21 9.14 10.27
C ARG A 376 3.69 9.23 8.83
N ILE A 377 4.87 9.81 8.62
CA ILE A 377 5.52 10.00 7.31
C ILE A 377 6.89 9.34 7.27
N ARG A 378 7.41 9.06 6.08
CA ARG A 378 8.81 8.60 5.91
C ARG A 378 9.76 9.78 6.15
N PHE A 379 10.76 9.64 7.00
CA PHE A 379 11.79 10.68 7.20
C PHE A 379 13.14 9.97 7.18
N GLY A 380 13.84 10.06 6.05
CA GLY A 380 15.06 9.28 5.78
C GLY A 380 14.85 7.77 5.95
N ASP A 381 15.63 7.20 6.86
CA ASP A 381 15.66 5.80 7.30
C ASP A 381 14.52 5.42 8.25
N HIS A 382 13.88 6.38 8.90
CA HIS A 382 12.90 6.20 9.98
C HIS A 382 11.53 6.82 9.65
N TYR A 383 10.76 7.20 10.67
CA TYR A 383 9.45 7.84 10.56
C TYR A 383 9.42 9.17 11.30
N GLY A 384 8.92 10.21 10.65
CA GLY A 384 8.57 11.50 11.26
C GLY A 384 7.05 11.62 11.50
N TYR A 385 6.65 12.57 12.34
CA TYR A 385 5.27 12.80 12.73
C TYR A 385 4.85 14.25 12.44
N VAL A 386 3.69 14.43 11.79
CA VAL A 386 3.16 15.72 11.34
C VAL A 386 1.71 15.88 11.80
N TYR A 387 1.35 17.04 12.37
CA TYR A 387 0.04 17.19 13.03
C TYR A 387 -1.11 17.33 12.03
N LYS A 388 -2.15 16.49 12.15
CA LYS A 388 -3.27 16.44 11.18
C LYS A 388 -4.00 17.77 10.99
N LYS A 389 -4.04 18.61 12.04
CA LYS A 389 -4.78 19.89 12.03
C LYS A 389 -4.30 20.86 10.93
N GLY A 390 -3.00 20.89 10.64
CA GLY A 390 -2.41 21.74 9.60
C GLY A 390 -2.46 21.11 8.19
N THR A 391 -3.39 20.17 7.95
CA THR A 391 -3.45 19.39 6.72
C THR A 391 -4.88 19.04 6.31
N ILE A 392 -5.08 18.73 5.03
CA ILE A 392 -6.32 18.14 4.48
C ILE A 392 -5.99 16.90 3.62
N PRO A 393 -6.96 15.97 3.40
CA PRO A 393 -6.82 14.89 2.43
C PRO A 393 -6.44 15.39 1.03
N ASP A 394 -5.67 14.60 0.30
CA ASP A 394 -5.29 14.84 -1.10
C ASP A 394 -5.23 13.51 -1.86
N ASP A 395 -5.30 13.55 -3.20
CA ASP A 395 -5.25 12.35 -4.05
C ASP A 395 -3.85 11.99 -4.55
N GLY A 396 -2.87 12.91 -4.41
CA GLY A 396 -1.49 12.72 -4.83
C GLY A 396 -1.23 12.93 -6.32
N ASN A 397 -2.21 13.32 -7.13
CA ASN A 397 -2.04 13.55 -8.57
C ASN A 397 -1.14 14.76 -8.90
N SER A 398 -0.81 15.59 -7.90
CA SER A 398 0.01 16.79 -8.04
C SER A 398 1.52 16.55 -7.88
N ILE A 399 1.96 15.43 -7.28
CA ILE A 399 3.37 15.17 -6.93
C ILE A 399 4.08 14.32 -7.97
N LYS A 400 5.19 14.85 -8.51
CA LYS A 400 5.99 14.21 -9.57
C LYS A 400 7.26 13.52 -9.06
N ASN A 401 7.80 14.01 -7.95
CA ASN A 401 9.04 13.53 -7.32
C ASN A 401 8.78 12.44 -6.26
N VAL A 402 7.73 11.63 -6.40
CA VAL A 402 7.43 10.53 -5.46
C VAL A 402 8.56 9.51 -5.48
N SER A 403 9.06 9.14 -4.31
CA SER A 403 10.15 8.18 -4.17
C SER A 403 9.64 6.76 -3.98
N MET A 404 10.25 5.83 -4.73
CA MET A 404 10.00 4.38 -4.63
C MET A 404 11.17 3.61 -4.00
N ASN A 405 12.28 4.29 -3.63
CA ASN A 405 13.45 3.64 -3.05
C ASN A 405 14.01 4.43 -1.85
N HIS A 406 14.59 3.71 -0.90
CA HIS A 406 15.18 4.24 0.33
C HIS A 406 16.66 3.84 0.51
N SER A 407 17.31 3.23 -0.50
CA SER A 407 18.77 3.08 -0.53
C SER A 407 19.45 4.40 -0.23
N SER A 408 20.44 4.38 0.66
CA SER A 408 21.26 5.54 0.99
C SER A 408 22.72 5.24 0.68
N ILE A 409 23.41 6.24 0.12
CA ILE A 409 24.85 6.17 -0.14
C ILE A 409 25.67 6.86 0.97
N GLY A 410 25.05 7.26 2.07
CA GLY A 410 25.72 7.95 3.17
C GLY A 410 24.86 8.98 3.89
N ILE A 411 25.46 9.71 4.82
CA ILE A 411 24.75 10.63 5.71
C ILE A 411 25.30 12.05 5.54
N LEU A 412 24.39 13.01 5.36
CA LEU A 412 24.68 14.43 5.52
C LEU A 412 24.28 14.93 6.90
N LYS A 413 24.87 16.05 7.32
CA LYS A 413 24.56 16.79 8.55
C LYS A 413 24.33 18.25 8.18
N ALA A 414 23.17 18.78 8.55
CA ALA A 414 22.77 20.13 8.20
C ALA A 414 23.58 21.20 8.98
N LEU A 415 24.31 22.08 8.28
CA LEU A 415 25.08 23.16 8.93
C LEU A 415 24.22 24.36 9.34
N ASN A 416 23.05 24.50 8.71
CA ASN A 416 22.00 25.47 8.97
C ASN A 416 20.64 24.82 8.63
N ASN A 417 19.52 25.52 8.80
CA ASN A 417 18.22 25.01 8.35
C ASN A 417 18.19 24.93 6.81
N ILE A 418 18.31 23.72 6.26
CA ILE A 418 18.46 23.50 4.81
C ILE A 418 17.11 23.31 4.12
N THR A 419 16.77 24.22 3.21
CA THR A 419 15.61 24.08 2.32
C THR A 419 15.84 22.96 1.31
N ILE A 420 14.84 22.09 1.14
CA ILE A 420 14.80 21.00 0.16
C ILE A 420 13.94 21.43 -1.02
N TYR A 421 14.48 21.25 -2.23
CA TYR A 421 13.86 21.68 -3.47
C TYR A 421 13.41 20.51 -4.35
N ASP A 422 12.23 20.64 -4.96
CA ASP A 422 11.72 19.82 -6.07
C ASP A 422 12.23 20.44 -7.38
N ASN A 423 12.79 19.60 -8.26
CA ASN A 423 13.38 20.00 -9.54
C ASN A 423 12.63 19.43 -10.76
N THR A 424 11.40 18.91 -10.57
CA THR A 424 10.60 18.31 -11.67
C THR A 424 9.91 19.34 -12.57
N GLY A 425 10.11 20.64 -12.29
CA GLY A 425 9.71 21.78 -13.12
C GLY A 425 10.90 22.49 -13.75
N LYS A 426 10.68 23.71 -14.26
CA LYS A 426 11.78 24.61 -14.66
C LYS A 426 12.43 25.30 -13.47
N ASP A 427 11.64 25.54 -12.42
CA ASP A 427 11.99 26.28 -11.23
C ASP A 427 12.20 25.33 -10.05
N LEU A 428 13.12 25.69 -9.14
CA LEU A 428 13.35 24.93 -7.90
C LEU A 428 12.28 25.28 -6.86
N ILE A 429 11.32 24.38 -6.66
CA ILE A 429 10.17 24.62 -5.76
C ILE A 429 10.52 24.12 -4.35
N PRO A 430 10.56 24.99 -3.32
CA PRO A 430 10.84 24.56 -1.96
C PRO A 430 9.66 23.75 -1.40
N PHE A 431 9.92 22.55 -0.89
CA PHE A 431 8.87 21.67 -0.33
C PHE A 431 9.22 21.02 1.01
N GLY A 432 10.37 21.36 1.61
CA GLY A 432 10.71 20.93 2.96
C GLY A 432 11.89 21.70 3.52
N VAL A 433 12.14 21.51 4.82
CA VAL A 433 13.34 21.98 5.52
C VAL A 433 13.80 20.86 6.45
N ILE A 434 15.12 20.60 6.52
CA ILE A 434 15.76 19.84 7.61
C ILE A 434 16.43 20.88 8.53
N GLU A 435 16.29 20.71 9.84
CA GLU A 435 16.84 21.68 10.81
C GLU A 435 18.35 21.51 11.05
N GLN A 436 18.99 22.59 11.50
CA GLN A 436 20.42 22.64 11.81
C GLN A 436 20.84 21.53 12.79
N GLY A 437 21.98 20.90 12.52
CA GLY A 437 22.54 19.81 13.32
C GLY A 437 21.94 18.44 13.03
N GLN A 438 20.80 18.35 12.35
CA GLN A 438 20.16 17.08 12.03
C GLN A 438 20.97 16.29 10.99
N ASN A 439 21.05 14.99 11.20
CA ASN A 439 21.63 14.03 10.26
C ASN A 439 20.54 13.51 9.31
N TYR A 440 20.86 13.35 8.03
CA TYR A 440 19.90 12.89 7.02
C TYR A 440 20.53 11.95 5.98
N PRO A 441 19.83 10.87 5.57
CA PRO A 441 20.30 9.98 4.50
C PRO A 441 20.37 10.68 3.13
N VAL A 442 21.53 10.57 2.47
CA VAL A 442 21.76 10.95 1.08
C VAL A 442 21.34 9.78 0.19
N THR A 443 20.47 10.02 -0.81
CA THR A 443 20.14 9.02 -1.84
C THR A 443 21.07 9.09 -3.04
N ARG A 444 21.62 10.28 -3.35
CA ARG A 444 22.50 10.48 -4.50
C ARG A 444 23.42 11.69 -4.37
N ASP A 445 24.65 11.58 -4.88
CA ASP A 445 25.52 12.71 -5.18
C ASP A 445 25.18 13.26 -6.57
N TYR A 446 24.90 14.57 -6.67
CA TYR A 446 24.53 15.21 -7.92
C TYR A 446 25.18 16.60 -8.09
N GLY A 447 26.48 16.59 -8.40
CA GLY A 447 27.24 17.80 -8.74
C GLY A 447 27.40 18.73 -7.53
N ASN A 448 26.71 19.88 -7.52
CA ASN A 448 26.70 20.82 -6.39
C ASN A 448 25.59 20.54 -5.36
N TRP A 449 24.85 19.44 -5.53
CA TRP A 449 23.71 19.06 -4.69
C TRP A 449 23.86 17.62 -4.18
N TYR A 450 23.19 17.33 -3.06
CA TYR A 450 22.81 15.98 -2.67
C TYR A 450 21.30 15.81 -2.87
N GLU A 451 20.91 14.64 -3.32
CA GLU A 451 19.53 14.18 -3.32
C GLU A 451 19.22 13.51 -1.97
N VAL A 452 18.02 13.78 -1.45
CA VAL A 452 17.50 13.26 -0.17
C VAL A 452 16.04 12.83 -0.33
N ASN A 453 15.54 11.99 0.57
CA ASN A 453 14.16 11.50 0.55
C ASN A 453 13.38 12.00 1.78
N ILE A 454 12.49 12.99 1.61
CA ILE A 454 11.66 13.57 2.69
C ILE A 454 10.18 13.30 2.45
N SER A 455 9.49 12.77 3.46
CA SER A 455 8.07 12.38 3.40
C SER A 455 7.72 11.41 2.26
N GLY A 456 8.69 10.68 1.69
CA GLY A 456 8.48 9.84 0.51
C GLY A 456 8.56 10.58 -0.82
N ARG A 457 9.19 11.77 -0.86
CA ARG A 457 9.49 12.55 -2.06
C ARG A 457 11.01 12.79 -2.17
N TYR A 458 11.58 12.60 -3.35
CA TYR A 458 12.97 12.98 -3.64
C TYR A 458 13.10 14.51 -3.71
N GLY A 459 14.17 15.05 -3.14
CA GLY A 459 14.45 16.49 -3.18
C GLY A 459 15.93 16.80 -3.02
N TYR A 460 16.31 18.03 -3.30
CA TYR A 460 17.72 18.42 -3.45
C TYR A 460 18.13 19.47 -2.42
N VAL A 461 19.30 19.28 -1.82
CA VAL A 461 19.95 20.22 -0.88
C VAL A 461 21.37 20.54 -1.35
N ARG A 462 21.87 21.75 -1.08
CA ARG A 462 23.18 22.19 -1.56
C ARG A 462 24.32 21.60 -0.73
N LYS A 463 25.38 21.13 -1.40
CA LYS A 463 26.62 20.68 -0.72
C LYS A 463 27.24 21.75 0.17
N SER A 464 27.15 23.03 -0.23
CA SER A 464 27.63 24.19 0.54
C SER A 464 26.99 24.37 1.92
N ASN A 465 25.91 23.65 2.23
CA ASN A 465 25.14 23.84 3.46
C ASN A 465 25.20 22.60 4.38
N VAL A 466 26.00 21.58 4.04
CA VAL A 466 26.05 20.30 4.77
C VAL A 466 27.48 19.76 4.88
N GLU A 467 27.79 19.12 5.99
CA GLU A 467 28.88 18.14 6.07
C GLU A 467 28.33 16.80 5.59
N ALA A 468 29.01 16.05 4.72
CA ALA A 468 28.50 14.78 4.21
C ALA A 468 29.57 13.69 4.16
N LYS A 469 29.22 12.49 4.66
CA LYS A 469 30.01 11.27 4.54
C LYS A 469 29.27 10.34 3.59
N VAL A 470 29.77 10.27 2.35
CA VAL A 470 29.13 9.57 1.23
C VAL A 470 30.09 8.54 0.67
N ALA A 471 29.63 7.30 0.60
CA ALA A 471 30.34 6.21 -0.05
C ALA A 471 30.46 6.46 -1.56
N LYS A 472 31.65 6.19 -2.10
CA LYS A 472 31.92 6.15 -3.54
C LYS A 472 32.46 4.77 -3.87
N ASN A 473 32.11 4.25 -5.06
CA ASN A 473 32.84 3.14 -5.65
C ASN A 473 33.98 3.70 -6.51
N ILE A 474 35.21 3.56 -6.03
CA ILE A 474 36.44 4.14 -6.58
C ILE A 474 37.20 3.09 -7.37
N VAL A 475 37.35 1.90 -6.79
CA VAL A 475 38.05 0.76 -7.40
C VAL A 475 37.15 0.13 -8.46
N ASN A 476 37.75 -0.11 -9.63
CA ASN A 476 37.25 -1.09 -10.58
C ASN A 476 38.22 -2.27 -10.60
N PRO A 477 37.84 -3.46 -10.09
CA PRO A 477 38.71 -4.63 -10.06
C PRO A 477 38.59 -5.50 -11.32
N ASN A 478 37.66 -5.22 -12.24
CA ASN A 478 37.40 -6.03 -13.43
C ASN A 478 38.26 -5.58 -14.64
N GLN A 479 39.49 -5.10 -14.37
CA GLN A 479 40.44 -4.58 -15.35
C GLN A 479 41.88 -4.99 -15.00
N VAL A 480 42.81 -4.86 -15.95
CA VAL A 480 44.24 -4.98 -15.65
C VAL A 480 44.64 -3.82 -14.75
N TYR A 481 44.86 -4.11 -13.47
CA TYR A 481 45.04 -3.09 -12.46
C TYR A 481 46.53 -2.73 -12.36
N THR A 482 46.90 -1.59 -12.94
CA THR A 482 48.31 -1.16 -13.01
C THR A 482 48.76 -0.50 -11.71
N TYR A 483 50.07 -0.40 -11.54
CA TYR A 483 50.67 0.32 -10.41
C TYR A 483 50.19 1.78 -10.30
N GLU A 484 50.05 2.48 -11.42
CA GLU A 484 49.62 3.90 -11.44
C GLU A 484 48.11 4.04 -11.18
N GLN A 485 47.30 3.07 -11.62
CA GLN A 485 45.87 3.00 -11.27
C GLN A 485 45.71 2.75 -9.76
N MET A 486 46.55 1.88 -9.18
CA MET A 486 46.60 1.65 -7.74
C MET A 486 46.99 2.92 -6.97
N GLU A 487 48.04 3.65 -7.39
CA GLU A 487 48.43 4.93 -6.77
C GLU A 487 47.30 5.98 -6.81
N LYS A 488 46.61 6.11 -7.95
CA LYS A 488 45.46 6.99 -8.11
C LYS A 488 44.34 6.62 -7.12
N ASP A 489 43.93 5.35 -7.11
CA ASP A 489 42.78 4.92 -6.34
C ASP A 489 43.08 4.90 -4.83
N ILE A 490 44.31 4.60 -4.41
CA ILE A 490 44.78 4.81 -3.02
C ILE A 490 44.58 6.27 -2.60
N SER A 491 44.98 7.22 -3.46
CA SER A 491 44.86 8.65 -3.18
C SER A 491 43.38 9.08 -3.05
N GLU A 492 42.52 8.62 -3.96
CA GLU A 492 41.09 8.94 -3.93
C GLU A 492 40.35 8.23 -2.76
N LEU A 493 40.80 7.04 -2.36
CA LEU A 493 40.32 6.32 -1.18
C LEU A 493 40.68 7.07 0.12
N GLU A 494 41.92 7.53 0.26
CA GLU A 494 42.37 8.29 1.44
C GLU A 494 41.70 9.67 1.53
N GLU A 495 41.48 10.36 0.39
CA GLU A 495 40.70 11.61 0.35
C GLU A 495 39.21 11.39 0.69
N THR A 496 38.62 10.27 0.27
CA THR A 496 37.19 9.97 0.49
C THR A 496 36.90 9.43 1.89
N TYR A 497 37.84 8.69 2.49
CA TYR A 497 37.68 8.04 3.79
C TYR A 497 38.77 8.41 4.83
N PRO A 498 39.13 9.70 5.03
CA PRO A 498 40.32 10.13 5.80
C PRO A 498 40.24 9.88 7.31
N GLU A 499 39.09 9.49 7.84
CA GLU A 499 38.96 8.99 9.22
C GLU A 499 39.26 7.49 9.36
N LEU A 500 39.19 6.73 8.26
CA LEU A 500 39.19 5.27 8.26
C LEU A 500 40.43 4.70 7.57
N ILE A 501 40.93 5.38 6.54
CA ILE A 501 42.09 4.99 5.75
C ILE A 501 43.31 5.80 6.17
N THR A 502 44.49 5.17 6.14
CA THR A 502 45.78 5.87 6.29
C THR A 502 46.86 5.14 5.50
N THR A 503 47.54 5.84 4.60
CA THR A 503 48.60 5.28 3.75
C THR A 503 49.99 5.50 4.33
N LYS A 504 50.89 4.54 4.13
CA LYS A 504 52.34 4.66 4.35
C LYS A 504 53.11 4.14 3.14
N ILE A 505 54.22 4.78 2.79
CA ILE A 505 55.25 4.16 1.96
C ILE A 505 56.18 3.38 2.90
N ILE A 506 56.28 2.06 2.73
CA ILE A 506 57.09 1.17 3.60
C ILE A 506 58.47 0.85 3.03
N GLY A 507 58.71 1.23 1.79
CA GLY A 507 59.97 1.03 1.07
C GLY A 507 59.80 1.31 -0.42
N GLN A 508 60.82 0.97 -1.20
CA GLN A 508 60.79 1.05 -2.66
C GLN A 508 61.28 -0.26 -3.27
N SER A 509 60.80 -0.56 -4.47
CA SER A 509 61.26 -1.66 -5.31
C SER A 509 62.63 -1.36 -5.92
N VAL A 510 63.20 -2.34 -6.62
CA VAL A 510 64.49 -2.19 -7.31
C VAL A 510 64.48 -1.04 -8.34
N ASP A 511 63.42 -0.90 -9.13
CA ASP A 511 63.27 0.19 -10.09
C ASP A 511 62.71 1.50 -9.45
N GLY A 512 62.59 1.56 -8.11
CA GLY A 512 62.26 2.77 -7.37
C GLY A 512 60.76 3.07 -7.21
N ARG A 513 59.87 2.12 -7.52
CA ARG A 513 58.42 2.27 -7.25
C ARG A 513 58.14 2.12 -5.76
N ASN A 514 57.20 2.88 -5.22
CA ASN A 514 56.86 2.84 -3.80
C ASN A 514 56.10 1.56 -3.45
N LEU A 515 56.40 0.95 -2.30
CA LEU A 515 55.55 -0.08 -1.69
C LEU A 515 54.60 0.61 -0.71
N TYR A 516 53.30 0.57 -1.02
CA TYR A 516 52.25 1.18 -0.20
C TYR A 516 51.65 0.18 0.78
N ALA A 517 51.64 0.55 2.06
CA ALA A 517 50.84 -0.10 3.11
C ALA A 517 49.66 0.80 3.49
N ILE A 518 48.46 0.24 3.45
CA ILE A 518 47.19 0.97 3.62
C ILE A 518 46.51 0.41 4.88
N LYS A 519 46.34 1.23 5.92
CA LYS A 519 45.52 0.88 7.08
C LYS A 519 44.07 1.15 6.75
N VAL A 520 43.18 0.20 7.06
CA VAL A 520 41.72 0.40 7.09
C VAL A 520 41.22 0.07 8.50
N GLY A 521 40.58 1.04 9.15
CA GLY A 521 40.01 0.90 10.49
C GLY A 521 40.76 1.68 11.57
N LYS A 522 40.01 2.07 12.62
CA LYS A 522 40.44 2.88 13.77
C LYS A 522 40.93 2.06 14.97
N GLY A 523 40.83 0.72 14.91
CA GLY A 523 41.17 -0.17 16.01
C GLY A 523 42.67 -0.28 16.35
N ASN A 524 42.92 -0.89 17.51
CA ASN A 524 44.27 -1.20 18.01
C ASN A 524 44.67 -2.67 17.76
N THR A 525 43.71 -3.57 17.53
CA THR A 525 44.01 -4.96 17.15
C THR A 525 44.27 -5.02 15.66
N GLU A 526 45.51 -5.26 15.25
CA GLU A 526 45.89 -5.21 13.83
C GLU A 526 46.05 -6.61 13.22
N ILE A 527 45.63 -6.76 11.96
CA ILE A 527 45.91 -7.91 11.11
C ILE A 527 46.47 -7.42 9.76
N PHE A 528 47.11 -8.30 9.01
CA PHE A 528 47.83 -7.90 7.80
C PHE A 528 47.49 -8.76 6.58
N PHE A 529 47.25 -8.12 5.45
CA PHE A 529 46.95 -8.71 4.15
C PHE A 529 47.97 -8.20 3.12
N ASN A 530 48.45 -9.06 2.24
CA ASN A 530 49.35 -8.65 1.17
C ASN A 530 49.19 -9.50 -0.10
N GLY A 531 49.56 -8.93 -1.24
CA GLY A 531 49.33 -9.50 -2.56
C GLY A 531 50.49 -9.25 -3.52
N ALA A 532 50.47 -9.96 -4.64
CA ALA A 532 51.41 -9.87 -5.75
C ALA A 532 52.90 -9.83 -5.33
N HIS A 533 53.31 -10.69 -4.38
CA HIS A 533 54.72 -11.06 -4.22
C HIS A 533 55.29 -11.64 -5.52
N HIS A 534 54.45 -12.37 -6.25
CA HIS A 534 54.78 -12.91 -7.56
C HIS A 534 54.17 -12.05 -8.67
N ALA A 535 54.99 -11.69 -9.64
CA ALA A 535 54.67 -10.76 -10.72
C ALA A 535 53.38 -11.09 -11.52
N ARG A 536 53.20 -12.33 -11.97
CA ARG A 536 52.02 -12.76 -12.74
C ARG A 536 50.75 -12.91 -11.92
N GLU A 537 50.84 -12.88 -10.60
CA GLU A 537 49.73 -13.19 -9.69
C GLU A 537 48.98 -11.89 -9.27
N TRP A 538 49.08 -10.85 -10.11
CA TRP A 538 48.59 -9.48 -9.86
C TRP A 538 47.08 -9.34 -9.65
N LEU A 539 46.27 -10.35 -9.99
CA LEU A 539 44.83 -10.34 -9.67
C LEU A 539 44.58 -10.32 -8.14
N THR A 540 45.58 -10.72 -7.35
CA THR A 540 45.59 -10.55 -5.89
C THR A 540 45.61 -9.07 -5.47
N THR A 541 46.22 -8.18 -6.25
CA THR A 541 46.12 -6.72 -6.06
C THR A 541 44.68 -6.25 -6.21
N ASN A 542 43.99 -6.66 -7.28
CA ASN A 542 42.59 -6.31 -7.53
C ASN A 542 41.70 -6.73 -6.36
N LEU A 543 41.90 -7.94 -5.82
CA LEU A 543 41.15 -8.46 -4.68
C LEU A 543 41.36 -7.61 -3.42
N LEU A 544 42.58 -7.21 -3.11
CA LEU A 544 42.88 -6.42 -1.91
C LEU A 544 42.38 -4.97 -2.03
N MET A 545 42.45 -4.36 -3.22
CA MET A 545 41.87 -3.04 -3.45
C MET A 545 40.34 -3.05 -3.37
N GLU A 546 39.69 -4.08 -3.91
CA GLU A 546 38.23 -4.26 -3.78
C GLU A 546 37.80 -4.47 -2.31
N MET A 547 38.60 -5.18 -1.51
CA MET A 547 38.37 -5.27 -0.05
C MET A 547 38.44 -3.89 0.61
N ILE A 548 39.49 -3.10 0.37
CA ILE A 548 39.67 -1.76 0.95
C ILE A 548 38.46 -0.86 0.64
N ASP A 549 38.04 -0.80 -0.62
CA ASP A 549 36.95 0.06 -1.07
C ASP A 549 35.59 -0.45 -0.52
N SER A 550 35.25 -1.72 -0.74
CA SER A 550 33.99 -2.30 -0.25
C SER A 550 33.81 -2.17 1.26
N TYR A 551 34.89 -2.37 2.03
CA TYR A 551 34.88 -2.22 3.49
C TYR A 551 34.65 -0.77 3.90
N SER A 552 35.20 0.19 3.16
CA SER A 552 35.06 1.62 3.43
C SER A 552 33.69 2.16 3.03
N GLN A 553 33.15 1.74 1.88
CA GLN A 553 31.78 2.01 1.46
C GLN A 553 30.78 1.50 2.51
N SER A 554 30.86 0.22 2.87
CA SER A 554 29.94 -0.40 3.83
C SER A 554 30.10 0.17 5.25
N TYR A 555 31.33 0.52 5.67
CA TYR A 555 31.58 1.27 6.91
C TYR A 555 30.87 2.63 6.91
N VAL A 556 30.81 3.35 5.78
CA VAL A 556 30.07 4.62 5.74
C VAL A 556 28.56 4.38 5.74
N MET A 557 28.06 3.46 4.91
CA MET A 557 26.63 3.20 4.71
C MET A 557 25.91 2.45 5.84
N ASP A 558 26.64 1.91 6.82
CA ASP A 558 26.10 1.07 7.92
C ASP A 558 25.60 -0.31 7.44
N GLU A 559 26.21 -0.84 6.36
CA GLU A 559 25.82 -2.11 5.73
C GLU A 559 26.71 -3.28 6.15
N THR A 560 26.12 -4.49 6.25
CA THR A 560 26.87 -5.72 6.56
C THR A 560 27.36 -6.45 5.31
N ILE A 561 28.62 -6.87 5.28
CA ILE A 561 29.15 -7.76 4.24
C ILE A 561 29.04 -9.20 4.73
N GLU A 562 28.11 -9.98 4.16
CA GLU A 562 27.82 -11.37 4.53
C GLU A 562 27.52 -11.58 6.03
N GLY A 563 26.89 -10.59 6.68
CA GLY A 563 26.56 -10.62 8.10
C GLY A 563 27.68 -10.12 9.03
N TYR A 564 28.86 -9.80 8.49
CA TYR A 564 29.90 -9.07 9.23
C TYR A 564 29.63 -7.56 9.14
N ASP A 565 29.60 -6.89 10.29
CA ASP A 565 29.45 -5.44 10.42
C ASP A 565 30.83 -4.74 10.31
N PRO A 566 31.12 -4.02 9.21
CA PRO A 566 32.40 -3.33 9.04
C PRO A 566 32.54 -2.14 10.00
N ARG A 567 31.45 -1.47 10.40
CA ARG A 567 31.53 -0.37 11.38
C ARG A 567 31.94 -0.89 12.74
N TYR A 568 31.33 -1.95 13.24
CA TYR A 568 31.74 -2.56 14.50
C TYR A 568 33.18 -3.11 14.41
N ILE A 569 33.49 -3.88 13.37
CA ILE A 569 34.79 -4.55 13.25
C ILE A 569 35.93 -3.52 13.10
N LEU A 570 35.80 -2.56 12.20
CA LEU A 570 36.87 -1.60 11.89
C LEU A 570 36.99 -0.46 12.92
N ASN A 571 36.09 -0.32 13.89
CA ASN A 571 36.31 0.53 15.06
C ASN A 571 37.11 -0.19 16.17
N ASN A 572 37.16 -1.53 16.16
CA ASN A 572 37.81 -2.33 17.20
C ASN A 572 39.12 -2.99 16.73
N ALA A 573 39.18 -3.38 15.46
CA ALA A 573 40.35 -3.87 14.76
C ALA A 573 40.76 -2.95 13.59
N SER A 574 41.92 -3.22 13.01
CA SER A 574 42.38 -2.62 11.77
C SER A 574 43.01 -3.65 10.86
N ILE A 575 42.74 -3.52 9.56
CA ILE A 575 43.29 -4.38 8.52
C ILE A 575 44.32 -3.54 7.76
N TRP A 576 45.58 -3.94 7.82
CA TRP A 576 46.62 -3.39 6.97
C TRP A 576 46.70 -4.18 5.67
N PHE A 577 46.91 -3.49 4.56
CA PHE A 577 47.03 -4.06 3.23
C PHE A 577 48.32 -3.58 2.55
N VAL A 578 49.11 -4.49 1.96
CA VAL A 578 50.09 -4.14 0.90
C VAL A 578 49.63 -4.82 -0.39
N PRO A 579 48.84 -4.14 -1.25
CA PRO A 579 48.19 -4.79 -2.39
C PRO A 579 49.17 -5.34 -3.44
N MET A 580 50.30 -4.66 -3.64
CA MET A 580 51.28 -4.98 -4.69
C MET A 580 52.71 -4.96 -4.14
N VAL A 581 53.21 -6.11 -3.68
CA VAL A 581 54.58 -6.25 -3.13
C VAL A 581 55.67 -6.21 -4.21
N ASN A 582 55.36 -6.62 -5.45
CA ASN A 582 56.30 -6.68 -6.57
C ASN A 582 55.90 -5.72 -7.72
N PRO A 583 55.89 -4.40 -7.50
CA PRO A 583 55.33 -3.46 -8.48
C PRO A 583 56.09 -3.44 -9.81
N ASP A 584 57.40 -3.73 -9.79
CA ASP A 584 58.23 -3.82 -11.00
C ASP A 584 57.91 -5.08 -11.80
N GLY A 585 57.81 -6.24 -11.14
CA GLY A 585 57.46 -7.51 -11.78
C GLY A 585 56.03 -7.49 -12.32
N VAL A 586 55.08 -6.95 -11.57
CA VAL A 586 53.70 -6.74 -12.05
C VAL A 586 53.69 -5.83 -13.29
N SER A 587 54.44 -4.73 -13.27
CA SER A 587 54.60 -3.86 -14.44
C SER A 587 55.21 -4.60 -15.63
N LEU A 588 56.24 -5.43 -15.41
CA LEU A 588 56.88 -6.25 -16.45
C LEU A 588 55.90 -7.24 -17.11
N VAL A 589 55.04 -7.89 -16.31
CA VAL A 589 54.00 -8.80 -16.84
C VAL A 589 52.92 -8.06 -17.61
N GLN A 590 52.47 -6.90 -17.12
CA GLN A 590 51.37 -6.14 -17.72
C GLN A 590 51.78 -5.32 -18.95
N LYS A 591 53.02 -4.81 -18.99
CA LYS A 591 53.50 -3.81 -19.96
C LYS A 591 54.74 -4.23 -20.75
N GLY A 592 55.33 -5.38 -20.43
CA GLY A 592 56.53 -5.90 -21.08
C GLY A 592 57.83 -5.19 -20.67
N ALA A 593 58.93 -5.57 -21.32
CA ALA A 593 60.30 -5.25 -20.92
C ALA A 593 60.59 -3.75 -20.74
N TYR A 594 59.94 -2.86 -21.50
CA TYR A 594 60.16 -1.41 -21.43
C TYR A 594 59.55 -0.73 -20.19
N SER A 595 58.86 -1.48 -19.32
CA SER A 595 58.50 -1.02 -17.97
C SER A 595 59.61 -1.22 -16.93
N ALA A 596 60.66 -1.98 -17.28
CA ALA A 596 61.85 -2.15 -16.46
C ALA A 596 62.89 -1.06 -16.73
N GLN A 597 63.70 -0.66 -15.74
CA GLN A 597 64.85 0.21 -15.99
C GLN A 597 65.93 -0.45 -16.87
N SER A 598 65.99 -1.78 -16.92
CA SER A 598 66.94 -2.56 -17.73
C SER A 598 66.25 -3.61 -18.62
N PRO A 599 65.58 -3.20 -19.73
CA PRO A 599 64.78 -4.09 -20.58
C PRO A 599 65.54 -5.30 -21.13
N GLN A 600 66.80 -5.11 -21.55
CA GLN A 600 67.64 -6.18 -22.09
C GLN A 600 68.01 -7.23 -21.03
N GLN A 601 68.11 -6.84 -19.76
CA GLN A 601 68.43 -7.76 -18.66
C GLN A 601 67.25 -8.69 -18.37
N VAL A 602 66.03 -8.17 -18.29
CA VAL A 602 64.82 -9.00 -18.08
C VAL A 602 64.55 -9.91 -19.28
N ILE A 603 64.74 -9.43 -20.52
CA ILE A 603 64.67 -10.28 -21.74
C ILE A 603 65.72 -11.40 -21.67
N SER A 604 66.96 -11.10 -21.28
CA SER A 604 68.03 -12.11 -21.16
C SER A 604 67.73 -13.17 -20.10
N MET A 605 67.24 -12.75 -18.92
CA MET A 605 66.77 -13.67 -17.87
C MET A 605 65.57 -14.51 -18.32
N ASN A 606 64.71 -13.97 -19.18
CA ASN A 606 63.57 -14.65 -19.79
C ASN A 606 63.95 -15.49 -21.04
N GLY A 607 65.24 -15.84 -21.20
CA GLY A 607 65.72 -16.71 -22.28
C GLY A 607 65.63 -16.08 -23.68
N GLY A 608 65.56 -14.75 -23.77
CA GLY A 608 65.31 -14.02 -25.03
C GLY A 608 63.84 -13.76 -25.33
N SER A 609 62.90 -14.29 -24.54
CA SER A 609 61.46 -14.07 -24.73
C SER A 609 61.03 -12.67 -24.29
N THR A 610 60.18 -12.03 -25.11
CA THR A 610 59.45 -10.81 -24.76
C THR A 610 58.07 -11.07 -24.16
N ASP A 611 57.61 -12.33 -24.11
CA ASP A 611 56.42 -12.73 -23.34
C ASP A 611 56.82 -12.98 -21.89
N PHE A 612 56.34 -12.11 -21.00
CA PHE A 612 56.59 -12.17 -19.56
C PHE A 612 55.42 -12.77 -18.78
N SER A 613 54.37 -13.31 -19.42
CA SER A 613 53.19 -13.87 -18.74
C SER A 613 53.54 -14.94 -17.69
N ALA A 614 54.59 -15.73 -17.93
CA ALA A 614 55.09 -16.73 -17.00
C ALA A 614 55.97 -16.18 -15.85
N TRP A 615 56.36 -14.90 -15.89
CA TRP A 615 57.30 -14.28 -14.94
C TRP A 615 56.70 -14.23 -13.52
N LYS A 616 57.52 -14.60 -12.54
CA LYS A 616 57.14 -14.76 -11.14
C LYS A 616 57.98 -13.89 -10.21
N ALA A 617 59.28 -13.78 -10.50
CA ALA A 617 60.27 -13.05 -9.72
C ALA A 617 60.06 -11.52 -9.69
N ASN A 618 60.85 -10.80 -8.88
CA ASN A 618 61.05 -9.35 -9.05
C ASN A 618 61.89 -9.05 -10.31
N ILE A 619 62.19 -7.77 -10.54
CA ILE A 619 62.89 -7.32 -11.75
C ILE A 619 64.34 -7.84 -11.84
N ARG A 620 64.96 -8.20 -10.71
CA ARG A 620 66.30 -8.81 -10.64
C ARG A 620 66.28 -10.34 -10.79
N GLY A 621 65.12 -10.93 -11.11
CA GLY A 621 64.99 -12.37 -11.26
C GLY A 621 65.09 -13.14 -9.94
N VAL A 622 64.73 -12.53 -8.80
CA VAL A 622 64.65 -13.17 -7.48
C VAL A 622 63.19 -13.43 -7.10
N ASP A 623 62.88 -14.63 -6.62
CA ASP A 623 61.54 -15.05 -6.18
C ASP A 623 61.27 -14.50 -4.76
N LEU A 624 60.47 -13.44 -4.65
CA LEU A 624 60.26 -12.72 -3.37
C LEU A 624 59.65 -13.61 -2.27
N ASN A 625 58.82 -14.59 -2.62
CA ASN A 625 58.30 -15.55 -1.64
C ASN A 625 59.28 -16.72 -1.36
N ARG A 626 60.59 -16.47 -1.58
CA ARG A 626 61.71 -17.32 -1.17
C ARG A 626 62.81 -16.53 -0.43
N GLN A 627 62.54 -15.27 -0.07
CA GLN A 627 63.50 -14.35 0.53
C GLN A 627 63.43 -14.27 2.06
N TYR A 628 62.38 -14.79 2.70
CA TYR A 628 62.17 -14.62 4.13
C TYR A 628 62.97 -15.65 4.96
N PRO A 629 63.40 -15.32 6.20
CA PRO A 629 64.35 -16.12 6.97
C PRO A 629 63.72 -17.34 7.68
N ALA A 630 62.88 -18.11 6.98
CA ALA A 630 62.31 -19.37 7.46
C ALA A 630 62.80 -20.55 6.59
N GLY A 631 63.74 -21.35 7.10
CA GLY A 631 64.26 -22.51 6.37
C GLY A 631 65.03 -22.19 5.07
N TRP A 632 65.46 -20.93 4.89
CA TRP A 632 66.01 -20.40 3.63
C TRP A 632 67.17 -21.22 3.03
N SER A 633 68.05 -21.75 3.88
CA SER A 633 69.16 -22.63 3.46
C SER A 633 68.64 -23.88 2.72
N THR A 634 67.55 -24.48 3.21
CA THR A 634 66.96 -25.75 2.74
C THR A 634 65.94 -25.61 1.60
N ILE A 635 65.75 -24.42 1.03
CA ILE A 635 64.81 -24.20 -0.09
C ILE A 635 65.17 -25.07 -1.31
N GLN A 636 64.21 -25.88 -1.75
CA GLN A 636 64.33 -26.76 -2.91
C GLN A 636 64.09 -26.02 -4.23
N ASN A 637 64.55 -26.62 -5.33
CA ASN A 637 64.37 -26.12 -6.71
C ASN A 637 64.93 -24.71 -6.99
N ASN A 638 65.86 -24.25 -6.15
CA ASN A 638 66.62 -23.03 -6.39
C ASN A 638 67.46 -23.14 -7.67
N THR A 639 67.31 -22.20 -8.59
CA THR A 639 68.03 -22.14 -9.88
C THR A 639 69.50 -21.72 -9.74
N GLY A 640 69.91 -21.20 -8.58
CA GLY A 640 71.29 -20.80 -8.29
C GLY A 640 71.75 -19.50 -8.94
N ARG A 641 70.93 -18.87 -9.78
CA ARG A 641 71.17 -17.61 -10.49
C ARG A 641 69.84 -16.92 -10.82
N PRO A 642 69.81 -15.59 -11.04
CA PRO A 642 68.64 -14.86 -11.51
C PRO A 642 67.86 -15.56 -12.62
N SER A 643 66.55 -15.68 -12.46
CA SER A 643 65.66 -16.38 -13.38
C SER A 643 64.19 -15.94 -13.21
N PRO A 644 63.29 -16.21 -14.18
CA PRO A 644 61.90 -15.76 -14.12
C PRO A 644 61.11 -16.26 -12.91
N GLN A 645 61.58 -17.32 -12.25
CA GLN A 645 61.00 -17.92 -11.03
C GLN A 645 62.08 -18.67 -10.24
N ASN A 646 61.77 -19.05 -9.00
CA ASN A 646 62.49 -19.99 -8.12
C ASN A 646 63.91 -19.62 -7.64
N PHE A 647 64.58 -18.58 -8.15
CA PHE A 647 65.85 -18.13 -7.58
C PHE A 647 65.62 -17.52 -6.19
N LYS A 648 66.23 -18.07 -5.14
CA LYS A 648 65.99 -17.62 -3.75
C LYS A 648 66.81 -16.39 -3.31
N GLY A 649 67.59 -15.81 -4.21
CA GLY A 649 68.61 -14.78 -3.91
C GLY A 649 69.93 -15.41 -3.43
N LEU A 650 70.91 -14.55 -3.10
CA LEU A 650 72.22 -14.96 -2.58
C LEU A 650 72.25 -15.05 -1.03
N LEU A 651 71.37 -14.30 -0.37
CA LEU A 651 71.07 -14.36 1.06
C LEU A 651 69.56 -14.03 1.24
N PRO A 652 68.93 -14.39 2.38
CA PRO A 652 67.58 -13.89 2.69
C PRO A 652 67.58 -12.36 2.80
N LEU A 653 66.46 -11.73 2.44
CA LEU A 653 66.22 -10.28 2.49
C LEU A 653 67.26 -9.43 1.72
N SER A 654 67.80 -9.93 0.61
CA SER A 654 68.58 -9.15 -0.37
C SER A 654 67.73 -8.23 -1.24
N GLU A 655 66.45 -8.57 -1.43
CA GLU A 655 65.52 -7.80 -2.26
C GLU A 655 64.83 -6.72 -1.43
N PRO A 656 64.82 -5.45 -1.88
CA PRO A 656 64.29 -4.34 -1.09
C PRO A 656 62.78 -4.49 -0.85
N GLU A 657 62.04 -5.14 -1.75
CA GLU A 657 60.62 -5.44 -1.58
C GLU A 657 60.38 -6.37 -0.37
N SER A 658 61.12 -7.48 -0.30
CA SER A 658 61.03 -8.44 0.80
C SER A 658 61.55 -7.87 2.12
N LYS A 659 62.59 -7.01 2.07
CA LYS A 659 63.09 -6.32 3.25
C LYS A 659 62.07 -5.30 3.79
N ALA A 660 61.45 -4.49 2.93
CA ALA A 660 60.41 -3.55 3.33
C ALA A 660 59.23 -4.26 4.02
N MET A 661 58.78 -5.39 3.46
CA MET A 661 57.73 -6.23 4.05
C MET A 661 58.13 -6.83 5.41
N TYR A 662 59.37 -7.29 5.55
CA TYR A 662 59.92 -7.82 6.80
C TYR A 662 60.04 -6.74 7.88
N ASP A 663 60.66 -5.60 7.56
CA ASP A 663 60.83 -4.47 8.48
C ASP A 663 59.48 -3.90 8.93
N PHE A 664 58.52 -3.75 8.01
CA PHE A 664 57.16 -3.30 8.31
C PHE A 664 56.42 -4.28 9.24
N THR A 665 56.56 -5.58 9.02
CA THR A 665 55.95 -6.63 9.86
C THR A 665 56.58 -6.67 11.26
N LEU A 666 57.88 -6.38 11.40
CA LEU A 666 58.52 -6.23 12.71
C LEU A 666 58.08 -4.97 13.47
N ALA A 667 57.65 -3.92 12.77
CA ALA A 667 57.19 -2.67 13.36
C ALA A 667 55.74 -2.71 13.89
N HIS A 668 55.02 -3.84 13.74
CA HIS A 668 53.59 -3.96 14.01
C HIS A 668 53.23 -5.26 14.75
N ASP A 669 52.31 -5.19 15.73
CA ASP A 669 51.83 -6.36 16.48
C ASP A 669 50.67 -7.08 15.76
N PHE A 670 50.84 -7.37 14.45
CA PHE A 670 49.84 -8.09 13.68
C PHE A 670 49.50 -9.43 14.33
N LYS A 671 48.22 -9.72 14.55
CA LYS A 671 47.76 -10.98 15.18
C LYS A 671 47.73 -12.14 14.19
N THR A 672 47.26 -11.86 12.98
CA THR A 672 47.10 -12.80 11.87
C THR A 672 47.61 -12.15 10.58
N ALA A 673 48.26 -12.91 9.71
CA ALA A 673 48.70 -12.42 8.40
C ALA A 673 48.26 -13.32 7.23
N VAL A 674 47.86 -12.71 6.12
CA VAL A 674 47.40 -13.39 4.89
C VAL A 674 48.23 -12.90 3.69
N ALA A 675 48.91 -13.81 3.00
CA ALA A 675 49.62 -13.53 1.75
C ALA A 675 48.88 -14.20 0.59
N TYR A 676 48.14 -13.41 -0.19
CA TYR A 676 47.38 -13.89 -1.33
C TYR A 676 48.30 -14.17 -2.53
N HIS A 677 48.09 -15.33 -3.14
CA HIS A 677 48.82 -15.87 -4.27
C HIS A 677 47.85 -16.44 -5.32
N SER A 678 48.35 -16.85 -6.50
CA SER A 678 47.53 -17.59 -7.46
C SER A 678 48.30 -18.63 -8.30
N SER A 679 47.74 -19.80 -8.63
CA SER A 679 46.36 -20.27 -8.40
C SER A 679 46.25 -21.76 -8.09
N GLY A 680 45.14 -22.18 -7.49
CA GLY A 680 44.87 -23.60 -7.20
C GLY A 680 43.68 -23.92 -6.28
N GLU A 681 42.98 -22.93 -5.72
CA GLU A 681 41.89 -23.09 -4.73
C GLU A 681 42.36 -23.85 -3.48
N ILE A 682 43.55 -23.51 -2.99
CA ILE A 682 44.22 -24.16 -1.86
C ILE A 682 44.66 -23.16 -0.81
N LEU A 683 44.77 -23.61 0.44
CA LEU A 683 45.18 -22.80 1.58
C LEU A 683 46.34 -23.48 2.33
N TYR A 684 47.53 -22.88 2.28
CA TYR A 684 48.64 -23.23 3.18
C TYR A 684 48.46 -22.47 4.51
N TRP A 685 48.67 -23.16 5.64
CA TRP A 685 48.32 -22.65 6.97
C TRP A 685 49.29 -23.06 8.10
N ASP A 686 50.30 -23.90 7.81
CA ASP A 686 51.27 -24.36 8.80
C ASP A 686 52.65 -24.56 8.15
N TYR A 687 53.68 -24.02 8.82
CA TYR A 687 55.09 -24.25 8.52
C TYR A 687 55.81 -24.59 9.83
N LYS A 688 55.94 -25.90 10.10
CA LYS A 688 56.68 -26.45 11.26
C LYS A 688 56.20 -25.92 12.63
N THR A 689 54.95 -25.49 12.75
CA THR A 689 54.39 -25.10 14.05
C THR A 689 54.02 -26.33 14.89
N SER A 690 53.76 -26.12 16.18
CA SER A 690 53.27 -27.17 17.08
C SER A 690 52.46 -26.57 18.22
N GLY A 691 51.83 -27.42 19.04
CA GLY A 691 51.12 -27.00 20.25
C GLY A 691 49.99 -26.00 19.99
N ALA A 692 49.88 -24.99 20.85
CA ALA A 692 48.80 -24.00 20.81
C ALA A 692 48.78 -23.16 19.51
N LEU A 693 49.96 -22.85 18.95
CA LEU A 693 50.04 -22.12 17.67
C LEU A 693 49.44 -22.95 16.54
N GLN A 694 49.85 -24.22 16.40
CA GLN A 694 49.32 -25.10 15.35
C GLN A 694 47.79 -25.31 15.49
N GLN A 695 47.30 -25.47 16.72
CA GLN A 695 45.86 -25.59 17.00
C GLN A 695 45.08 -24.31 16.61
N THR A 696 45.64 -23.13 16.91
CA THR A 696 45.03 -21.84 16.59
C THR A 696 45.05 -21.58 15.08
N SER A 697 46.20 -21.78 14.43
CA SER A 697 46.32 -21.69 12.97
C SER A 697 45.37 -22.65 12.26
N LYS A 698 45.23 -23.90 12.73
CA LYS A 698 44.29 -24.87 12.15
C LYS A 698 42.84 -24.40 12.25
N LYS A 699 42.41 -23.91 13.42
CA LYS A 699 41.05 -23.39 13.63
C LYS A 699 40.74 -22.22 12.68
N ILE A 700 41.67 -21.28 12.53
CA ILE A 700 41.50 -20.12 11.64
C ILE A 700 41.56 -20.57 10.16
N ALA A 701 42.41 -21.53 9.81
CA ALA A 701 42.43 -22.14 8.47
C ALA A 701 41.09 -22.81 8.14
N GLU A 702 40.47 -23.51 9.09
CA GLU A 702 39.14 -24.10 8.95
C GLU A 702 38.05 -23.05 8.74
N MET A 703 38.14 -21.87 9.39
CA MET A 703 37.24 -20.74 9.11
C MET A 703 37.43 -20.18 7.68
N ILE A 704 38.68 -20.00 7.23
CA ILE A 704 38.97 -19.54 5.86
C ILE A 704 38.48 -20.59 4.84
N ASN A 705 38.75 -21.88 5.04
CA ASN A 705 38.28 -22.98 4.22
C ASN A 705 36.74 -23.04 4.14
N GLN A 706 36.03 -22.83 5.25
CA GLN A 706 34.56 -22.79 5.25
C GLN A 706 34.00 -21.59 4.48
N LYS A 707 34.73 -20.45 4.44
CA LYS A 707 34.31 -19.24 3.73
C LYS A 707 34.67 -19.25 2.24
N THR A 708 35.86 -19.71 1.88
CA THR A 708 36.39 -19.69 0.49
C THR A 708 36.16 -21.00 -0.28
N GLY A 709 35.93 -22.11 0.42
CA GLY A 709 35.99 -23.47 -0.14
C GLY A 709 37.41 -24.01 -0.35
N TYR A 710 38.46 -23.19 -0.19
CA TYR A 710 39.82 -23.55 -0.58
C TYR A 710 40.39 -24.69 0.27
N ARG A 711 40.91 -25.72 -0.39
CA ARG A 711 41.34 -26.97 0.23
C ARG A 711 42.59 -26.74 1.09
N LEU A 712 42.50 -27.11 2.37
CA LEU A 712 43.64 -27.08 3.30
C LEU A 712 44.79 -27.96 2.79
N ILE A 713 45.99 -27.38 2.70
CA ILE A 713 47.23 -28.12 2.49
C ILE A 713 47.86 -28.41 3.84
N PHE A 714 47.91 -29.69 4.20
CA PHE A 714 48.64 -30.16 5.36
C PHE A 714 50.14 -30.21 5.03
N PRO A 715 51.03 -29.73 5.92
CA PRO A 715 52.47 -29.74 5.65
C PRO A 715 53.01 -31.17 5.55
N GLY A 716 53.87 -31.40 4.55
CA GLY A 716 54.64 -32.64 4.47
C GLY A 716 55.74 -32.69 5.54
N SER A 717 56.44 -33.82 5.64
CA SER A 717 57.49 -34.04 6.66
C SER A 717 58.69 -33.08 6.55
N ASN A 718 58.96 -32.54 5.35
CA ASN A 718 60.01 -31.56 5.09
C ASN A 718 59.49 -30.46 4.15
N PRO A 719 58.75 -29.45 4.64
CA PRO A 719 58.26 -28.38 3.81
C PRO A 719 59.41 -27.43 3.40
N SER A 720 59.48 -27.08 2.11
CA SER A 720 60.32 -25.97 1.65
C SER A 720 59.80 -24.69 2.29
N GLY A 721 60.69 -23.93 2.93
CA GLY A 721 60.34 -22.61 3.47
C GLY A 721 60.66 -21.48 2.48
N GLY A 722 60.87 -20.29 3.05
CA GLY A 722 61.28 -19.06 2.36
C GLY A 722 60.15 -18.06 2.14
N GLY A 723 58.90 -18.47 2.35
CA GLY A 723 57.73 -17.62 2.16
C GLY A 723 57.49 -16.65 3.31
N TYR A 724 56.74 -15.59 3.01
CA TYR A 724 56.35 -14.56 3.98
C TYR A 724 55.59 -15.19 5.17
N THR A 725 54.64 -16.08 4.88
CA THR A 725 53.81 -16.78 5.87
C THR A 725 54.56 -17.87 6.62
N ASP A 726 55.51 -18.56 5.98
CA ASP A 726 56.43 -19.47 6.67
C ASP A 726 57.19 -18.75 7.79
N TRP A 727 57.65 -17.53 7.51
CA TRP A 727 58.34 -16.68 8.47
C TRP A 727 57.40 -16.06 9.52
N PHE A 728 56.16 -15.73 9.17
CA PHE A 728 55.18 -15.27 10.17
C PHE A 728 54.83 -16.40 11.17
N LEU A 729 54.62 -17.62 10.66
CA LEU A 729 54.37 -18.81 11.49
C LEU A 729 55.60 -19.20 12.33
N TYR A 730 56.78 -19.29 11.74
CA TYR A 730 57.99 -19.80 12.40
C TYR A 730 58.76 -18.73 13.20
N GLY A 731 58.92 -17.54 12.63
CA GLY A 731 59.68 -16.43 13.21
C GLY A 731 58.86 -15.55 14.14
N MET A 732 57.65 -15.15 13.74
CA MET A 732 56.77 -14.33 14.59
C MET A 732 55.91 -15.15 15.55
N GLN A 733 55.85 -16.48 15.40
CA GLN A 733 55.04 -17.41 16.21
C GLN A 733 53.54 -17.08 16.20
N LYS A 734 53.00 -16.70 15.04
CA LYS A 734 51.60 -16.26 14.87
C LYS A 734 50.92 -16.86 13.63
N PRO A 735 49.58 -16.96 13.60
CA PRO A 735 48.82 -17.50 12.45
C PRO A 735 49.09 -16.77 11.12
N GLY A 736 49.65 -17.51 10.16
CA GLY A 736 49.96 -17.05 8.81
C GLY A 736 49.31 -17.94 7.75
N PHE A 737 48.73 -17.34 6.71
CA PHE A 737 47.93 -18.06 5.70
C PHE A 737 48.26 -17.65 4.27
N THR A 738 48.42 -18.62 3.38
CA THR A 738 48.60 -18.38 1.94
C THR A 738 47.47 -19.02 1.16
N PRO A 739 46.44 -18.23 0.77
CA PRO A 739 45.38 -18.65 -0.14
C PRO A 739 45.85 -18.47 -1.60
N GLU A 740 45.76 -19.54 -2.38
CA GLU A 740 45.99 -19.56 -3.83
C GLU A 740 44.64 -19.37 -4.55
N ILE A 741 44.28 -18.14 -4.90
CA ILE A 741 42.96 -17.81 -5.48
C ILE A 741 42.78 -18.43 -6.87
N SER A 742 41.53 -18.75 -7.24
CA SER A 742 41.14 -19.31 -8.55
C SER A 742 41.61 -20.75 -8.83
N PRO A 743 40.94 -21.51 -9.72
CA PRO A 743 41.44 -22.79 -10.20
C PRO A 743 42.84 -22.69 -10.83
N ALA A 744 43.57 -23.81 -10.89
CA ALA A 744 44.93 -23.86 -11.43
C ALA A 744 45.00 -23.41 -12.91
N VAL A 745 45.58 -22.24 -13.20
CA VAL A 745 45.68 -21.69 -14.58
C VAL A 745 46.99 -22.04 -15.29
N GLY A 746 48.01 -22.50 -14.55
CA GLY A 746 49.37 -22.72 -15.06
C GLY A 746 50.27 -21.48 -14.91
N PRO A 747 51.44 -21.43 -15.60
CA PRO A 747 52.39 -20.33 -15.48
C PRO A 747 51.97 -19.11 -16.30
N ARG A 748 50.89 -18.44 -15.88
CA ARG A 748 50.32 -17.22 -16.50
C ARG A 748 49.43 -16.48 -15.49
N PRO A 749 49.02 -15.22 -15.74
CA PRO A 749 48.03 -14.56 -14.90
C PRO A 749 46.67 -15.25 -14.93
N VAL A 750 45.93 -15.12 -13.82
CA VAL A 750 44.52 -15.55 -13.75
C VAL A 750 43.66 -14.61 -14.62
N PRO A 751 42.73 -15.13 -15.46
CA PRO A 751 41.83 -14.29 -16.25
C PRO A 751 40.93 -13.39 -15.39
N LEU A 752 40.69 -12.16 -15.84
CA LEU A 752 39.78 -11.21 -15.18
C LEU A 752 38.35 -11.76 -15.03
N SER A 753 37.90 -12.64 -15.94
CA SER A 753 36.59 -13.31 -15.85
C SER A 753 36.44 -14.20 -14.62
N SER A 754 37.53 -14.61 -13.95
CA SER A 754 37.49 -15.33 -12.68
C SER A 754 37.25 -14.43 -11.47
N PHE A 755 37.40 -13.10 -11.60
CA PHE A 755 37.34 -12.18 -10.46
C PHE A 755 36.01 -12.26 -9.68
N GLY A 756 34.87 -12.39 -10.36
CA GLY A 756 33.56 -12.48 -9.71
C GLY A 756 33.42 -13.68 -8.76
N SER A 757 34.06 -14.81 -9.09
CA SER A 757 34.09 -16.00 -8.20
C SER A 757 35.01 -15.74 -7.01
N ILE A 758 36.25 -15.32 -7.29
CA ILE A 758 37.28 -14.98 -6.30
C ILE A 758 36.75 -13.96 -5.27
N TRP A 759 36.00 -12.95 -5.73
CA TRP A 759 35.36 -11.97 -4.86
C TRP A 759 34.27 -12.60 -3.99
N GLY A 760 33.39 -13.42 -4.55
CA GLY A 760 32.41 -14.19 -3.78
C GLY A 760 33.04 -15.09 -2.71
N GLU A 761 34.14 -15.76 -3.05
CA GLU A 761 34.93 -16.64 -2.17
C GLU A 761 35.63 -15.87 -1.04
N ASN A 762 36.11 -14.65 -1.27
CA ASN A 762 37.05 -13.98 -0.35
C ASN A 762 36.53 -12.71 0.34
N LYS A 763 35.49 -12.05 -0.17
CA LYS A 763 35.12 -10.67 0.24
C LYS A 763 34.99 -10.43 1.75
N SER A 764 34.48 -11.37 2.54
CA SER A 764 34.34 -11.20 4.00
C SER A 764 35.56 -11.67 4.82
N VAL A 765 36.59 -12.27 4.21
CA VAL A 765 37.72 -12.89 4.93
C VAL A 765 38.49 -11.87 5.79
N GLY A 766 38.72 -10.65 5.30
CA GLY A 766 39.37 -9.60 6.09
C GLY A 766 38.57 -9.22 7.35
N LEU A 767 37.27 -9.01 7.20
CA LEU A 767 36.37 -8.71 8.32
C LEU A 767 36.25 -9.87 9.31
N MET A 768 36.12 -11.09 8.81
CA MET A 768 36.08 -12.32 9.62
C MET A 768 37.33 -12.46 10.49
N LEU A 769 38.53 -12.28 9.91
CA LEU A 769 39.79 -12.36 10.66
C LEU A 769 40.01 -11.15 11.58
N GLY A 770 39.47 -9.97 11.24
CA GLY A 770 39.50 -8.79 12.12
C GLY A 770 38.65 -8.99 13.38
N LEU A 771 37.46 -9.57 13.21
CA LEU A 771 36.58 -9.93 14.32
C LEU A 771 37.18 -11.05 15.19
N GLU A 772 37.74 -12.09 14.56
CA GLU A 772 38.42 -13.21 15.24
C GLU A 772 39.59 -12.72 16.09
N ALA A 773 40.49 -11.93 15.49
CA ALA A 773 41.64 -11.36 16.17
C ALA A 773 41.22 -10.44 17.33
N TYR A 774 40.20 -9.60 17.15
CA TYR A 774 39.68 -8.75 18.23
C TYR A 774 39.06 -9.55 19.38
N GLN A 775 38.25 -10.58 19.09
CA GLN A 775 37.61 -11.40 20.11
C GLN A 775 38.61 -12.25 20.92
N ASN A 776 39.71 -12.70 20.30
CA ASN A 776 40.69 -13.56 20.94
C ASN A 776 41.93 -12.82 21.48
N SER A 777 42.15 -11.54 21.12
CA SER A 777 43.18 -10.69 21.75
C SER A 777 42.76 -10.07 23.08
N ASN A 778 41.48 -10.18 23.45
CA ASN A 778 40.92 -9.67 24.71
C ASN A 778 40.60 -10.80 25.71
N ARG A 779 41.44 -11.84 25.74
CA ARG A 779 41.36 -13.03 26.61
C ARG A 779 42.73 -13.40 27.14
#